data_AF-A0A899GDR7-F1
#
_entry.id   AF-A0A899GDR7-F1
#
_cell.length_a   1.000
_cell.length_b   1.000
_cell.length_c   1.000
_cell.angle_alpha   90.00
_cell.angle_beta   90.00
_cell.angle_gamma   90.00
#
_symmetry.space_group_name_H-M   'P 1'
#
loop_
_entity.id
_entity.type
_entity.pdbx_description
1 polymer ?
#
loop_
_entity_poly.entity_id
_entity_poly.type
_entity_poly.pdbx_seq_one_letter_code
_entity_poly.pdbx_strand_id
1 'polypeptide(L)'
;MKFHLYVVFLFHSICILKINAQWSNIDYEIFDIVSSLEETEGKGTTFYSFLNLKKGPNSKIDEINRAYRQKALELHPDKNKDKKSYKISQERFSKLGLITNILRNDESKKRYDFFYKNGFPKWKGSRYYYSRYRPSFNFVLIILLIIFSSFQYIASKLNASRNRNRIESYISSAIYSARGPNMTYKCNSGRKKVVNQKTGQIFIVEPDNSVYFIKADGTKCLLDINSVPPARLKDTFIFVLLRFLWKHNHLMEKKKIAILSVYNKTGLLDLVKGLTQHNIKLLGTGGTSKMIRDAGYDISEVSSVTNYPEILGGRVKTLHPFIFGGILARDLESDKEELELFNIDRIDYVICNLYPFKETISKQNITVAEAIEEIDIGGVTLLRAAAKNHIRVTVLSDPNDYSSFLEELRRGEISQESRNRFALKAFSYTSEYDIDIANYFRKQYTSNQMQLSLRYGINPYQTSAKAYVDSGNIPFKVLCGSPGYINLLDALNSWPLVKELSEALNLPAAASFKHVSPAGVSIGISLSDIEKKVYFVEDISDLSPLACAYARARGADRMSSFGDWIALSAKVDLPTARIISREVSDGVIAPDYEKDALEILKKKKNGKYCILQMNYDYEPPLIETRQVYGISLQQRRNDIKISEETFRNIVSNNKTLPKDALIDLTVATITLKYTQSAGQQSRIHCTRLAGAKTKNWWLRHHPKILGFNFHPHVKRPEKSNAIDLYIQNKIPNSGPEKKQWESVFVTIPEPLSDKEISEFMEKLNDVTCASDAFFPFPDNINELSKYNVKYISAPGGSIKDKEIFETADRFGMVFVNTCLRLFHH
;
A
#
# COMPACT_ATOMS: atom_id res chain seq x y z
N MET A 1 -40.23 22.93 -9.47
CA MET A 1 -41.04 24.10 -9.86
C MET A 1 -41.89 24.71 -8.73
N LYS A 2 -42.73 23.96 -8.00
CA LYS A 2 -43.62 24.56 -6.97
C LYS A 2 -42.90 25.24 -5.79
N PHE A 3 -41.78 24.71 -5.32
CA PHE A 3 -41.02 25.29 -4.20
C PHE A 3 -40.41 26.67 -4.53
N HIS A 4 -39.93 26.87 -5.76
CA HIS A 4 -39.34 28.15 -6.18
C HIS A 4 -40.37 29.28 -6.28
N LEU A 5 -41.62 28.99 -6.68
CA LEU A 5 -42.67 30.02 -6.73
C LEU A 5 -43.01 30.55 -5.32
N TYR A 6 -43.05 29.67 -4.32
CA TYR A 6 -43.35 30.05 -2.94
C TYR A 6 -42.20 30.83 -2.28
N VAL A 7 -40.95 30.47 -2.58
CA VAL A 7 -39.77 31.20 -2.09
C VAL A 7 -39.68 32.60 -2.71
N VAL A 8 -40.00 32.75 -4.00
CA VAL A 8 -40.03 34.06 -4.68
C VAL A 8 -41.12 34.96 -4.09
N PHE A 9 -42.32 34.44 -3.81
CA PHE A 9 -43.41 35.23 -3.21
C PHE A 9 -43.09 35.64 -1.76
N LEU A 10 -42.44 34.76 -0.98
CA LEU A 10 -41.98 35.07 0.38
C LEU A 10 -40.88 36.14 0.37
N PHE A 11 -39.92 36.04 -0.55
CA PHE A 11 -38.88 37.06 -0.73
C PHE A 11 -39.47 38.41 -1.15
N HIS A 12 -40.44 38.42 -2.07
CA HIS A 12 -41.11 39.64 -2.50
C HIS A 12 -41.85 40.32 -1.33
N SER A 13 -42.51 39.52 -0.47
CA SER A 13 -43.21 40.00 0.72
C SER A 13 -42.26 40.57 1.78
N ILE A 14 -41.09 39.94 1.97
CA ILE A 14 -40.04 40.40 2.89
C ILE A 14 -39.36 41.68 2.37
N CYS A 15 -39.15 41.79 1.05
CA CYS A 15 -38.58 42.99 0.43
C CYS A 15 -39.51 44.21 0.54
N ILE A 16 -40.83 44.03 0.40
CA ILE A 16 -41.81 45.12 0.56
C ILE A 16 -41.82 45.67 2.01
N LEU A 17 -41.60 44.82 3.01
CA LEU A 17 -41.57 45.23 4.42
C LEU A 17 -40.28 45.97 4.83
N LYS A 18 -39.18 45.83 4.08
CA LYS A 18 -37.89 46.49 4.38
C LYS A 18 -37.77 47.93 3.87
N ILE A 19 -38.72 48.43 3.08
CA ILE A 19 -38.61 49.72 2.38
C ILE A 19 -39.13 50.93 3.19
N ASN A 20 -39.76 50.74 4.35
CA ASN A 20 -40.11 51.87 5.23
C ASN A 20 -39.05 52.09 6.31
N ALA A 21 -38.30 53.18 6.19
CA ALA A 21 -37.24 53.60 7.10
C ALA A 21 -37.67 53.55 8.58
N GLN A 22 -36.94 52.79 9.38
CA GLN A 22 -37.21 52.59 10.80
C GLN A 22 -36.69 53.78 11.61
N TRP A 23 -37.53 54.38 12.46
CA TRP A 23 -37.16 55.53 13.29
C TRP A 23 -36.36 55.04 14.50
N SER A 24 -35.32 55.77 14.86
CA SER A 24 -34.44 55.42 15.97
C SER A 24 -35.00 55.90 17.30
N ASN A 25 -34.48 55.38 18.41
CA ASN A 25 -34.92 55.79 19.76
C ASN A 25 -34.77 57.31 19.98
N ILE A 26 -33.77 57.94 19.36
CA ILE A 26 -33.53 59.38 19.49
C ILE A 26 -34.61 60.21 18.76
N ASP A 27 -35.17 59.68 17.68
CA ASP A 27 -36.26 60.36 16.96
C ASP A 27 -37.51 60.42 17.83
N TYR A 28 -37.86 59.30 18.49
CA TYR A 28 -39.00 59.26 19.41
C TYR A 28 -38.81 60.19 20.60
N GLU A 29 -37.60 60.27 21.15
CA GLU A 29 -37.28 61.20 22.23
C GLU A 29 -37.44 62.66 21.79
N ILE A 30 -36.97 63.00 20.58
CA ILE A 30 -37.17 64.31 19.97
C ILE A 30 -38.67 64.63 19.84
N PHE A 31 -39.48 63.69 19.33
CA PHE A 31 -40.92 63.92 19.13
C PHE A 31 -41.68 64.13 20.43
N ASP A 32 -41.35 63.37 21.47
CA ASP A 32 -41.98 63.51 22.77
C ASP A 32 -41.66 64.88 23.39
N ILE A 33 -40.40 65.31 23.33
CA ILE A 33 -39.99 66.61 23.88
C ILE A 33 -40.64 67.76 23.09
N VAL A 34 -40.70 67.67 21.75
CA VAL A 34 -41.37 68.68 20.92
C VAL A 34 -42.87 68.74 21.18
N SER A 35 -43.55 67.60 21.26
CA SER A 35 -45.00 67.57 21.57
C SER A 35 -45.26 68.18 22.94
N SER A 36 -44.43 67.84 23.92
CA SER A 36 -44.56 68.34 25.27
C SER A 36 -44.25 69.84 25.40
N LEU A 37 -43.29 70.36 24.62
CA LEU A 37 -43.03 71.79 24.52
C LEU A 37 -44.20 72.55 23.88
N GLU A 38 -44.79 72.00 22.83
CA GLU A 38 -45.96 72.61 22.17
C GLU A 38 -47.17 72.69 23.12
N GLU A 39 -47.35 71.69 24.00
CA GLU A 39 -48.37 71.70 25.05
C GLU A 39 -48.11 72.77 26.13
N THR A 40 -46.85 72.99 26.52
CA THR A 40 -46.51 73.90 27.64
C THR A 40 -46.18 75.34 27.24
N GLU A 41 -45.74 75.59 26.01
CA GLU A 41 -45.28 76.90 25.50
C GLU A 41 -46.12 77.44 24.34
N GLY A 42 -46.99 76.60 23.77
CA GLY A 42 -47.82 76.93 22.61
C GLY A 42 -47.41 76.18 21.35
N LYS A 43 -48.40 75.92 20.49
CA LYS A 43 -48.25 75.13 19.27
C LYS A 43 -47.23 75.77 18.31
N GLY A 44 -46.30 74.98 17.79
CA GLY A 44 -45.19 75.46 16.95
C GLY A 44 -43.93 75.87 17.71
N THR A 45 -43.90 75.73 19.04
CA THR A 45 -42.68 75.97 19.81
C THR A 45 -41.62 74.92 19.48
N THR A 46 -40.44 75.40 19.09
CA THR A 46 -39.28 74.60 18.73
C THR A 46 -38.19 74.72 19.80
N PHE A 47 -37.19 73.83 19.79
CA PHE A 47 -36.06 73.91 20.72
C PHE A 47 -35.31 75.24 20.61
N TYR A 48 -35.18 75.77 19.39
CA TYR A 48 -34.51 77.05 19.13
C TYR A 48 -35.30 78.25 19.63
N SER A 49 -36.63 78.26 19.40
CA SER A 49 -37.49 79.33 19.93
C SER A 49 -37.59 79.25 21.45
N PHE A 50 -37.64 78.04 22.03
CA PHE A 50 -37.64 77.86 23.48
C PHE A 50 -36.36 78.40 24.13
N LEU A 51 -35.19 78.22 23.50
CA LEU A 51 -33.91 78.76 24.00
C LEU A 51 -33.63 80.22 23.59
N ASN A 52 -34.55 80.90 22.88
CA ASN A 52 -34.33 82.24 22.31
C ASN A 52 -33.10 82.34 21.38
N LEU A 53 -32.81 81.28 20.61
CA LEU A 53 -31.69 81.22 19.68
C LEU A 53 -32.06 81.81 18.31
N LYS A 54 -31.72 83.08 18.08
CA LYS A 54 -32.07 83.82 16.84
C LYS A 54 -31.49 83.22 15.55
N LYS A 55 -30.39 82.47 15.62
CA LYS A 55 -29.75 81.84 14.45
C LYS A 55 -30.26 80.42 14.16
N GLY A 56 -31.19 79.90 14.97
CA GLY A 56 -31.82 78.58 14.76
C GLY A 56 -30.78 77.45 14.61
N PRO A 57 -30.88 76.60 13.57
CA PRO A 57 -29.92 75.50 13.31
C PRO A 57 -28.45 75.94 13.22
N ASN A 58 -28.20 77.20 12.81
CA ASN A 58 -26.86 77.76 12.65
C ASN A 58 -26.26 78.32 13.95
N SER A 59 -26.94 78.20 15.09
CA SER A 59 -26.38 78.60 16.39
C SER A 59 -25.17 77.73 16.77
N LYS A 60 -24.08 78.40 17.18
CA LYS A 60 -22.85 77.76 17.63
C LYS A 60 -23.03 77.16 19.03
N ILE A 61 -22.22 76.15 19.38
CA ILE A 61 -22.30 75.45 20.68
C ILE A 61 -22.19 76.43 21.87
N ASP A 62 -21.35 77.47 21.75
CA ASP A 62 -21.18 78.49 22.79
C ASP A 62 -22.41 79.36 22.98
N GLU A 63 -23.17 79.63 21.90
CA GLU A 63 -24.43 80.36 21.96
C GLU A 63 -25.51 79.50 22.64
N ILE A 64 -25.57 78.21 22.32
CA ILE A 64 -26.48 77.24 22.96
C ILE A 64 -26.17 77.12 24.46
N ASN A 65 -24.90 77.06 24.84
CA ASN A 65 -24.46 77.02 26.23
C ASN A 65 -24.80 78.30 27.00
N ARG A 66 -24.68 79.46 26.37
CA ARG A 66 -25.06 80.75 26.97
C ARG A 66 -26.58 80.86 27.14
N ALA A 67 -27.34 80.47 26.12
CA ALA A 67 -28.80 80.43 26.15
C ALA A 67 -29.32 79.48 27.24
N TYR A 68 -28.74 78.28 27.37
CA TYR A 68 -29.05 77.35 28.46
C TYR A 68 -28.87 78.00 29.84
N ARG A 69 -27.71 78.65 30.09
CA ARG A 69 -27.45 79.29 31.40
C ARG A 69 -28.46 80.40 31.71
N GLN A 70 -28.81 81.23 30.74
CA GLN A 70 -29.82 82.28 30.91
C GLN A 70 -31.21 81.68 31.18
N LYS A 71 -31.65 80.72 30.37
CA LYS A 71 -32.95 80.07 30.51
C LYS A 71 -33.05 79.24 31.80
N ALA A 72 -31.96 78.62 32.25
CA ALA A 72 -31.89 77.88 33.51
C ALA A 72 -32.04 78.81 34.72
N LEU A 73 -31.43 79.99 34.68
CA LEU A 73 -31.58 81.01 35.73
C LEU A 73 -33.00 81.59 35.79
N GLU A 74 -33.68 81.69 34.63
CA GLU A 74 -35.07 82.15 34.51
C GLU A 74 -36.07 81.10 35.02
N LEU A 75 -35.88 79.83 34.62
CA LEU A 75 -36.79 78.73 34.90
C LEU A 75 -36.50 78.01 36.22
N HIS A 76 -35.52 78.47 37.02
CA HIS A 76 -35.14 77.79 38.26
C HIS A 76 -36.33 77.70 39.23
N PRO A 77 -36.66 76.51 39.77
CA PRO A 77 -37.83 76.31 40.63
C PRO A 77 -37.85 77.24 41.86
N ASP A 78 -36.68 77.53 42.44
CA ASP A 78 -36.56 78.37 43.63
C ASP A 78 -36.89 79.86 43.41
N LYS A 79 -36.91 80.34 42.16
CA LYS A 79 -37.35 81.70 41.82
C LYS A 79 -38.85 81.81 41.54
N ASN A 80 -39.54 80.67 41.36
CA ASN A 80 -40.96 80.61 41.00
C ASN A 80 -41.74 79.78 42.04
N LYS A 81 -41.76 80.24 43.30
CA LYS A 81 -42.25 79.48 44.48
C LYS A 81 -43.77 79.35 44.62
N ASP A 82 -44.57 79.96 43.74
CA ASP A 82 -46.03 79.74 43.71
C ASP A 82 -46.35 78.28 43.36
N LYS A 83 -47.33 77.63 44.03
CA LYS A 83 -47.61 76.18 43.87
C LYS A 83 -47.95 75.77 42.43
N LYS A 84 -48.63 76.62 41.65
CA LYS A 84 -49.03 76.32 40.27
C LYS A 84 -47.86 76.56 39.31
N SER A 85 -47.10 77.62 39.56
CA SER A 85 -45.94 78.07 38.78
C SER A 85 -44.72 77.17 39.02
N TYR A 86 -44.52 76.67 40.25
CA TYR A 86 -43.41 75.82 40.66
C TYR A 86 -43.39 74.48 39.90
N LYS A 87 -44.56 73.82 39.79
CA LYS A 87 -44.67 72.53 39.09
C LYS A 87 -44.41 72.68 37.59
N ILE A 88 -44.90 73.76 36.99
CA ILE A 88 -44.67 74.10 35.57
C ILE A 88 -43.19 74.46 35.34
N SER A 89 -42.59 75.26 36.22
CA SER A 89 -41.17 75.63 36.14
C SER A 89 -40.24 74.44 36.34
N GLN A 90 -40.56 73.52 37.25
CA GLN A 90 -39.80 72.28 37.46
C GLN A 90 -39.82 71.38 36.22
N GLU A 91 -40.98 71.26 35.58
CA GLU A 91 -41.12 70.50 34.33
C GLU A 91 -40.38 71.15 33.16
N ARG A 92 -40.46 72.49 33.04
CA ARG A 92 -39.70 73.28 32.05
C ARG A 92 -38.19 73.16 32.27
N PHE A 93 -37.74 73.19 33.52
CA PHE A 93 -36.32 73.08 33.88
C PHE A 93 -35.75 71.68 33.62
N SER A 94 -36.53 70.62 33.92
CA SER A 94 -36.14 69.24 33.59
C SER A 94 -35.97 69.03 32.08
N LYS A 95 -36.89 69.57 31.28
CA LYS A 95 -36.85 69.49 29.81
C LYS A 95 -35.70 70.31 29.21
N LEU A 96 -35.35 71.43 29.83
CA LEU A 96 -34.24 72.28 29.39
C LEU A 96 -32.92 71.49 29.28
N GLY A 97 -32.63 70.61 30.23
CA GLY A 97 -31.45 69.75 30.19
C GLY A 97 -31.45 68.79 28.99
N LEU A 98 -32.58 68.14 28.71
CA LEU A 98 -32.74 67.20 27.59
C LEU A 98 -32.63 67.88 26.24
N ILE A 99 -33.30 69.02 26.07
CA ILE A 99 -33.24 69.84 24.84
C ILE A 99 -31.80 70.25 24.54
N THR A 100 -31.08 70.72 25.56
CA THR A 100 -29.70 71.19 25.38
C THR A 100 -28.74 70.04 25.11
N ASN A 101 -28.96 68.86 25.70
CA ASN A 101 -28.18 67.66 25.38
C ASN A 101 -28.38 67.23 23.92
N ILE A 102 -29.62 67.24 23.43
CA ILE A 102 -29.91 66.95 22.02
C ILE A 102 -29.24 67.96 21.08
N LEU A 103 -29.24 69.25 21.43
CA LEU A 103 -28.63 70.29 20.60
C LEU A 103 -27.11 70.37 20.70
N ARG A 104 -26.49 69.80 21.75
CA ARG A 104 -25.03 69.78 21.94
C ARG A 104 -24.35 68.63 21.22
N ASN A 105 -25.04 67.51 21.01
CA ASN A 105 -24.52 66.36 20.30
C ASN A 105 -24.82 66.50 18.80
N ASP A 106 -23.79 66.41 17.96
CA ASP A 106 -23.89 66.65 16.51
C ASP A 106 -24.84 65.67 15.80
N GLU A 107 -24.92 64.42 16.25
CA GLU A 107 -25.78 63.40 15.64
C GLU A 107 -27.24 63.66 15.98
N SER A 108 -27.56 63.86 17.26
CA SER A 108 -28.92 64.17 17.70
C SER A 108 -29.40 65.53 17.22
N LYS A 109 -28.49 66.52 17.13
CA LYS A 109 -28.79 67.84 16.57
C LYS A 109 -29.13 67.73 15.09
N LYS A 110 -28.35 66.99 14.29
CA LYS A 110 -28.66 66.75 12.87
C LYS A 110 -30.01 66.06 12.68
N ARG A 111 -30.37 65.10 13.54
CA ARG A 111 -31.69 64.44 13.51
C ARG A 111 -32.81 65.43 13.84
N TYR A 112 -32.64 66.24 14.88
CA TYR A 112 -33.60 67.29 15.23
C TYR A 112 -33.77 68.32 14.09
N ASP A 113 -32.65 68.81 13.52
CA ASP A 113 -32.63 69.77 12.42
C ASP A 113 -33.31 69.24 11.16
N PHE A 114 -33.18 67.93 10.90
CA PHE A 114 -33.90 67.27 9.83
C PHE A 114 -35.42 67.39 10.00
N PHE A 115 -35.97 67.12 11.19
CA PHE A 115 -37.41 67.24 11.45
C PHE A 115 -37.87 68.69 11.59
N TYR A 116 -37.01 69.57 12.11
CA TYR A 116 -37.26 71.00 12.14
C TYR A 116 -37.44 71.58 10.73
N LYS A 117 -36.63 71.14 9.76
CA LYS A 117 -36.71 71.60 8.36
C LYS A 117 -37.80 70.91 7.54
N ASN A 118 -38.01 69.61 7.74
CA ASN A 118 -38.94 68.79 6.92
C ASN A 118 -40.33 68.61 7.56
N GLY A 119 -40.53 69.11 8.77
CA GLY A 119 -41.77 68.99 9.53
C GLY A 119 -41.78 67.78 10.46
N PHE A 120 -42.40 67.98 11.63
CA PHE A 120 -42.60 66.90 12.59
C PHE A 120 -43.83 66.05 12.24
N PRO A 121 -43.83 64.75 12.56
CA PRO A 121 -44.97 63.86 12.32
C PRO A 121 -46.22 64.32 13.06
N LYS A 122 -47.39 64.24 12.41
CA LYS A 122 -48.67 64.67 13.02
C LYS A 122 -49.09 63.85 14.25
N TRP A 123 -48.50 62.67 14.46
CA TRP A 123 -48.82 61.73 15.55
C TRP A 123 -47.80 61.70 16.70
N LYS A 124 -46.85 62.65 16.71
CA LYS A 124 -45.86 62.85 17.78
C LYS A 124 -46.53 62.88 19.17
N GLY A 125 -45.97 62.17 20.17
CA GLY A 125 -46.48 62.11 21.55
C GLY A 125 -47.23 60.82 21.97
N SER A 126 -47.50 59.88 21.07
CA SER A 126 -48.26 58.65 21.38
C SER A 126 -47.41 57.49 21.93
N ARG A 127 -46.52 57.77 22.90
CA ARG A 127 -45.59 56.80 23.52
C ARG A 127 -46.28 55.58 24.14
N TYR A 128 -47.55 55.70 24.52
CA TYR A 128 -48.32 54.65 25.18
C TYR A 128 -48.72 53.48 24.26
N TYR A 129 -49.14 53.76 23.02
CA TYR A 129 -49.66 52.71 22.12
C TYR A 129 -48.56 51.99 21.31
N TYR A 130 -47.51 52.71 20.92
CA TYR A 130 -46.48 52.15 20.03
C TYR A 130 -45.42 51.28 20.72
N SER A 131 -45.23 51.40 22.03
CA SER A 131 -44.24 50.60 22.78
C SER A 131 -44.76 49.27 23.30
N ARG A 132 -46.08 49.14 23.54
CA ARG A 132 -46.64 47.98 24.27
C ARG A 132 -47.29 46.90 23.38
N TYR A 133 -47.70 47.24 22.16
CA TYR A 133 -48.35 46.30 21.24
C TYR A 133 -47.69 46.28 19.85
N ARG A 134 -46.38 46.01 19.80
CA ARG A 134 -45.76 45.51 18.57
C ARG A 134 -45.81 43.98 18.60
N PRO A 135 -46.66 43.30 17.80
CA PRO A 135 -46.34 41.93 17.43
C PRO A 135 -44.95 41.97 16.78
N SER A 136 -43.99 41.24 17.36
CA SER A 136 -42.65 41.17 16.78
C SER A 136 -42.76 40.70 15.33
N PHE A 137 -41.80 41.08 14.48
CA PHE A 137 -41.75 40.58 13.11
C PHE A 137 -41.91 39.04 13.07
N ASN A 138 -41.31 38.36 14.05
CA ASN A 138 -41.43 36.92 14.24
C ASN A 138 -42.86 36.47 14.55
N PHE A 139 -43.61 37.21 15.38
CA PHE A 139 -45.01 36.89 15.68
C PHE A 139 -45.92 37.00 14.44
N VAL A 140 -45.76 38.08 13.66
CA VAL A 140 -46.51 38.25 12.40
C VAL A 140 -46.12 37.17 11.39
N LEU A 141 -44.83 36.84 11.29
CA LEU A 141 -44.33 35.80 10.40
C LEU A 141 -44.88 34.42 10.78
N ILE A 142 -44.93 34.07 12.07
CA ILE A 142 -45.49 32.80 12.55
C ILE A 142 -46.97 32.68 12.18
N ILE A 143 -47.76 33.75 12.37
CA ILE A 143 -49.19 33.74 11.99
C ILE A 143 -49.34 33.52 10.48
N LEU A 144 -48.56 34.21 9.66
CA LEU A 144 -48.59 34.01 8.20
C LEU A 144 -48.18 32.58 7.83
N LEU A 145 -47.14 32.02 8.44
CA LEU A 145 -46.71 30.63 8.19
C LEU A 145 -47.78 29.61 8.56
N ILE A 146 -48.53 29.83 9.65
CA ILE A 146 -49.66 28.99 10.07
C ILE A 146 -50.80 29.08 9.06
N ILE A 147 -51.16 30.29 8.63
CA ILE A 147 -52.23 30.50 7.64
C ILE A 147 -51.87 29.83 6.31
N PHE A 148 -50.66 30.07 5.78
CA PHE A 148 -50.20 29.44 4.54
C PHE A 148 -50.13 27.91 4.63
N SER A 149 -49.65 27.37 5.74
CA SER A 149 -49.56 25.92 5.96
C SER A 149 -50.95 25.29 6.07
N SER A 150 -51.92 26.00 6.65
CA SER A 150 -53.32 25.58 6.74
C SER A 150 -53.96 25.51 5.35
N PHE A 151 -53.77 26.56 4.52
CA PHE A 151 -54.24 26.55 3.13
C PHE A 151 -53.59 25.43 2.31
N GLN A 152 -52.28 25.21 2.47
CA GLN A 152 -51.57 24.13 1.80
C GLN A 152 -52.08 22.74 2.21
N TYR A 153 -52.36 22.54 3.50
CA TYR A 153 -52.92 21.29 4.01
C TYR A 153 -54.31 21.03 3.43
N ILE A 154 -55.19 22.04 3.43
CA ILE A 154 -56.54 21.95 2.86
C ILE A 154 -56.46 21.63 1.35
N ALA A 155 -55.62 22.35 0.59
CA ALA A 155 -55.42 22.10 -0.83
C ALA A 155 -54.91 20.67 -1.09
N SER A 156 -53.97 20.18 -0.27
CA SER A 156 -53.43 18.82 -0.38
C SER A 156 -54.49 17.76 -0.04
N LYS A 157 -55.33 18.01 0.97
CA LYS A 157 -56.43 17.12 1.37
C LYS A 157 -57.50 17.04 0.28
N LEU A 158 -57.88 18.18 -0.30
CA LEU A 158 -58.81 18.25 -1.43
C LEU A 158 -58.24 17.53 -2.67
N ASN A 159 -56.95 17.72 -2.96
CA ASN A 159 -56.30 17.05 -4.08
C ASN A 159 -56.20 15.52 -3.88
N ALA A 160 -55.85 15.06 -2.68
CA ALA A 160 -55.82 13.65 -2.34
C ALA A 160 -57.22 13.00 -2.46
N SER A 161 -58.26 13.68 -1.98
CA SER A 161 -59.65 13.22 -2.12
C SER A 161 -60.07 13.18 -3.60
N ARG A 162 -59.80 14.23 -4.39
CA ARG A 162 -60.09 14.23 -5.84
C ARG A 162 -59.35 13.12 -6.58
N ASN A 163 -58.08 12.88 -6.26
CA ASN A 163 -57.29 11.83 -6.89
C ASN A 163 -57.79 10.43 -6.52
N ARG A 164 -58.19 10.20 -5.26
CA ARG A 164 -58.84 8.94 -4.85
C ARG A 164 -60.12 8.69 -5.64
N ASN A 165 -61.02 9.66 -5.67
CA ASN A 165 -62.28 9.54 -6.43
C ASN A 165 -62.03 9.32 -7.92
N ARG A 166 -60.96 9.92 -8.47
CA ARG A 166 -60.58 9.74 -9.88
C ARG A 166 -60.05 8.33 -10.15
N ILE A 167 -59.19 7.79 -9.29
CA ILE A 167 -58.68 6.42 -9.40
C ILE A 167 -59.82 5.41 -9.22
N GLU A 168 -60.69 5.63 -8.25
CA GLU A 168 -61.88 4.80 -8.00
C GLU A 168 -62.84 4.80 -9.20
N SER A 169 -63.05 5.96 -9.81
CA SER A 169 -63.82 6.09 -11.05
C SER A 169 -63.16 5.34 -12.22
N TYR A 170 -61.83 5.39 -12.36
CA TYR A 170 -61.12 4.62 -13.39
C TYR A 170 -61.20 3.11 -13.16
N ILE A 171 -61.02 2.64 -11.93
CA ILE A 171 -61.16 1.22 -11.56
C ILE A 171 -62.58 0.75 -11.87
N SER A 172 -63.58 1.49 -11.38
CA SER A 172 -65.00 1.15 -11.58
C SER A 172 -65.39 1.15 -13.06
N SER A 173 -64.93 2.14 -13.83
CA SER A 173 -65.19 2.23 -15.28
C SER A 173 -64.50 1.11 -16.07
N ALA A 174 -63.27 0.75 -15.70
CA ALA A 174 -62.54 -0.35 -16.33
C ALA A 174 -63.21 -1.70 -16.05
N ILE A 175 -63.62 -1.95 -14.81
CA ILE A 175 -64.35 -3.16 -14.41
C ILE A 175 -65.71 -3.22 -15.12
N TYR A 176 -66.47 -2.12 -15.10
CA TYR A 176 -67.76 -2.02 -15.80
C TYR A 176 -67.62 -2.35 -17.29
N SER A 177 -66.61 -1.80 -17.96
CA SER A 177 -66.37 -2.05 -19.38
C SER A 177 -65.91 -3.49 -19.66
N ALA A 178 -65.23 -4.14 -18.71
CA ALA A 178 -64.82 -5.54 -18.83
C ALA A 178 -65.98 -6.52 -18.55
N ARG A 179 -66.87 -6.20 -17.61
CA ARG A 179 -67.84 -7.13 -17.00
C ARG A 179 -69.31 -6.84 -17.33
N GLY A 180 -69.65 -5.65 -17.80
CA GLY A 180 -71.03 -5.20 -18.02
C GLY A 180 -71.76 -4.76 -16.74
N PRO A 181 -73.04 -4.37 -16.84
CA PRO A 181 -73.77 -3.66 -15.78
C PRO A 181 -73.95 -4.43 -14.48
N ASN A 182 -73.94 -5.75 -14.51
CA ASN A 182 -74.14 -6.57 -13.31
C ASN A 182 -72.86 -6.81 -12.51
N MET A 183 -71.69 -6.30 -12.95
CA MET A 183 -70.37 -6.40 -12.30
C MET A 183 -70.01 -7.79 -11.74
N THR A 184 -70.65 -8.85 -12.23
CA THR A 184 -70.62 -10.19 -11.64
C THR A 184 -69.62 -11.06 -12.37
N TYR A 185 -68.78 -11.73 -11.59
CA TYR A 185 -67.79 -12.69 -12.05
C TYR A 185 -68.50 -13.90 -12.70
N LYS A 186 -68.18 -14.22 -13.96
CA LYS A 186 -68.57 -15.50 -14.60
C LYS A 186 -67.35 -16.42 -14.59
N CYS A 187 -67.51 -17.66 -14.13
CA CYS A 187 -66.44 -18.62 -13.81
C CYS A 187 -65.47 -18.98 -14.97
N ASN A 188 -65.73 -18.52 -16.21
CA ASN A 188 -64.88 -18.74 -17.40
C ASN A 188 -64.34 -17.43 -18.04
N SER A 189 -64.22 -16.36 -17.27
CA SER A 189 -63.81 -15.05 -17.80
C SER A 189 -62.34 -14.72 -17.49
N GLY A 190 -61.45 -15.04 -18.43
CA GLY A 190 -60.03 -14.69 -18.37
C GLY A 190 -59.77 -13.18 -18.43
N ARG A 191 -58.48 -12.80 -18.32
CA ARG A 191 -57.98 -11.42 -18.40
C ARG A 191 -58.61 -10.64 -19.55
N LYS A 192 -59.09 -9.42 -19.30
CA LYS A 192 -59.63 -8.53 -20.33
C LYS A 192 -58.84 -7.24 -20.46
N LYS A 193 -58.55 -6.85 -21.70
CA LYS A 193 -57.99 -5.54 -22.05
C LYS A 193 -59.13 -4.58 -22.37
N VAL A 194 -59.15 -3.43 -21.71
CA VAL A 194 -60.17 -2.40 -21.84
C VAL A 194 -59.51 -1.10 -22.27
N VAL A 195 -60.09 -0.39 -23.23
CA VAL A 195 -59.64 0.94 -23.65
C VAL A 195 -60.65 1.97 -23.16
N ASN A 196 -60.18 2.96 -22.40
CA ASN A 196 -61.04 4.07 -21.99
C ASN A 196 -61.31 4.97 -23.20
N GLN A 197 -62.55 5.00 -23.66
CA GLN A 197 -62.96 5.73 -24.87
C GLN A 197 -62.73 7.25 -24.80
N LYS A 198 -62.64 7.84 -23.59
CA LYS A 198 -62.40 9.29 -23.44
C LYS A 198 -60.92 9.66 -23.42
N THR A 199 -60.05 8.80 -22.90
CA THR A 199 -58.62 9.13 -22.70
C THR A 199 -57.68 8.33 -23.58
N GLY A 200 -58.17 7.33 -24.33
CA GLY A 200 -57.35 6.41 -25.14
C GLY A 200 -56.47 5.46 -24.31
N GLN A 201 -56.58 5.51 -22.98
CA GLN A 201 -55.74 4.75 -22.06
C GLN A 201 -56.14 3.27 -22.01
N ILE A 202 -55.13 2.40 -21.95
CA ILE A 202 -55.31 0.96 -21.92
C ILE A 202 -55.23 0.45 -20.47
N PHE A 203 -56.25 -0.29 -20.07
CA PHE A 203 -56.33 -0.96 -18.78
C PHE A 203 -56.43 -2.47 -18.98
N ILE A 204 -55.84 -3.25 -18.08
CA ILE A 204 -56.00 -4.70 -17.98
C ILE A 204 -56.80 -4.98 -16.71
N VAL A 205 -57.90 -5.72 -16.83
CA VAL A 205 -58.70 -6.19 -15.70
C VAL A 205 -58.46 -7.69 -15.54
N GLU A 206 -57.91 -8.09 -14.40
CA GLU A 206 -57.65 -9.48 -14.04
C GLU A 206 -58.92 -10.18 -13.48
N PRO A 207 -58.91 -11.52 -13.34
CA PRO A 207 -60.06 -12.28 -12.83
C PRO A 207 -60.55 -11.86 -11.44
N ASP A 208 -59.65 -11.40 -10.58
CA ASP A 208 -59.89 -10.91 -9.21
C ASP A 208 -60.36 -9.45 -9.15
N ASN A 209 -60.63 -8.82 -10.30
CA ASN A 209 -60.93 -7.40 -10.49
C ASN A 209 -59.79 -6.42 -10.21
N SER A 210 -58.54 -6.91 -10.06
CA SER A 210 -57.37 -6.03 -10.04
C SER A 210 -57.21 -5.33 -11.40
N VAL A 211 -57.05 -4.00 -11.38
CA VAL A 211 -56.94 -3.17 -12.60
C VAL A 211 -55.52 -2.64 -12.76
N TYR A 212 -54.90 -2.91 -13.90
CA TYR A 212 -53.56 -2.43 -14.24
C TYR A 212 -53.63 -1.41 -15.37
N PHE A 213 -53.02 -0.25 -15.18
CA PHE A 213 -52.77 0.72 -16.24
C PHE A 213 -51.49 0.35 -16.99
N ILE A 214 -51.52 0.40 -18.33
CA ILE A 214 -50.32 0.22 -19.16
C ILE A 214 -49.77 1.59 -19.54
N LYS A 215 -48.52 1.86 -19.14
CA LYS A 215 -47.78 3.06 -19.53
C LYS A 215 -47.40 3.01 -21.02
N ALA A 216 -47.03 4.16 -21.59
CA ALA A 216 -46.61 4.25 -22.99
C ALA A 216 -45.40 3.35 -23.34
N ASP A 217 -44.58 3.02 -22.34
CA ASP A 217 -43.42 2.12 -22.43
C ASP A 217 -43.76 0.62 -22.30
N GLY A 218 -45.05 0.28 -22.13
CA GLY A 218 -45.52 -1.11 -21.97
C GLY A 218 -45.53 -1.62 -20.53
N THR A 219 -45.05 -0.83 -19.55
CA THR A 219 -45.00 -1.24 -18.14
C THR A 219 -46.40 -1.28 -17.52
N LYS A 220 -46.71 -2.35 -16.79
CA LYS A 220 -47.99 -2.51 -16.06
C LYS A 220 -47.87 -1.90 -14.66
N CYS A 221 -48.77 -1.00 -14.32
CA CYS A 221 -48.88 -0.43 -12.98
C CYS A 221 -50.25 -0.75 -12.39
N LEU A 222 -50.28 -1.38 -11.22
CA LEU A 222 -51.52 -1.63 -10.48
C LEU A 222 -52.15 -0.30 -10.07
N LEU A 223 -53.43 -0.12 -10.36
CA LEU A 223 -54.22 0.99 -9.85
C LEU A 223 -54.80 0.59 -8.50
N ASP A 224 -54.23 1.14 -7.43
CA ASP A 224 -54.71 0.95 -6.07
C ASP A 224 -55.09 2.31 -5.46
N ILE A 225 -56.31 2.42 -4.93
CA ILE A 225 -56.79 3.63 -4.24
C ILE A 225 -55.92 3.92 -3.01
N ASN A 226 -55.38 2.89 -2.35
CA ASN A 226 -54.53 3.03 -1.17
C ASN A 226 -53.14 3.60 -1.51
N SER A 227 -52.75 3.59 -2.79
CA SER A 227 -51.50 4.20 -3.25
C SER A 227 -51.53 5.74 -3.27
N VAL A 228 -52.71 6.37 -3.14
CA VAL A 228 -52.80 7.84 -3.02
C VAL A 228 -52.41 8.27 -1.60
N PRO A 229 -51.27 8.96 -1.43
CA PRO A 229 -50.81 9.36 -0.10
C PRO A 229 -51.81 10.34 0.53
N PRO A 230 -52.19 10.15 1.80
CA PRO A 230 -53.05 11.10 2.50
C PRO A 230 -52.31 12.43 2.71
N ALA A 231 -53.05 13.53 2.84
CA ALA A 231 -52.46 14.80 3.25
C ALA A 231 -51.95 14.70 4.69
N ARG A 232 -50.65 14.93 4.91
CA ARG A 232 -50.03 14.86 6.23
C ARG A 232 -49.60 16.26 6.68
N LEU A 233 -49.86 16.59 7.94
CA LEU A 233 -49.46 17.87 8.55
C LEU A 233 -47.95 18.12 8.43
N LYS A 234 -47.13 17.07 8.59
CA LYS A 234 -45.66 17.14 8.48
C LYS A 234 -45.14 17.56 7.10
N ASP A 235 -45.96 17.48 6.06
CA ASP A 235 -45.59 17.84 4.69
C ASP A 235 -45.94 19.32 4.36
N THR A 236 -46.43 20.09 5.36
CA THR A 236 -46.77 21.52 5.21
C THR A 236 -45.54 22.42 5.39
N PHE A 237 -45.60 23.62 4.81
CA PHE A 237 -44.47 24.57 4.74
C PHE A 237 -43.85 24.86 6.09
N ILE A 238 -44.65 25.05 7.16
CA ILE A 238 -44.14 25.34 8.50
C ILE A 238 -43.28 24.20 9.04
N PHE A 239 -43.65 22.93 8.84
CA PHE A 239 -42.86 21.78 9.32
C PHE A 239 -41.63 21.52 8.45
N VAL A 240 -41.71 21.79 7.14
CA VAL A 240 -40.55 21.72 6.23
C VAL A 240 -39.54 22.83 6.56
N LEU A 241 -40.01 24.05 6.81
CA LEU A 241 -39.18 25.18 7.23
C LEU A 241 -38.58 24.93 8.61
N LEU A 242 -39.34 24.40 9.57
CA LEU A 242 -38.82 24.01 10.88
C LEU A 242 -37.75 22.92 10.75
N ARG A 243 -37.93 21.92 9.88
CA ARG A 243 -36.87 20.93 9.58
C ARG A 243 -35.63 21.56 8.97
N PHE A 244 -35.81 22.49 8.03
CA PHE A 244 -34.71 23.19 7.37
C PHE A 244 -33.94 24.07 8.37
N LEU A 245 -34.64 24.85 9.20
CA LEU A 245 -34.03 25.71 10.23
C LEU A 245 -33.40 24.88 11.36
N TRP A 246 -34.02 23.76 11.76
CA TRP A 246 -33.44 22.82 12.72
C TRP A 246 -32.16 22.17 12.17
N LYS A 247 -32.15 21.78 10.89
CA LYS A 247 -30.95 21.24 10.22
C LYS A 247 -29.83 22.28 10.12
N HIS A 248 -30.14 23.57 9.93
CA HIS A 248 -29.13 24.62 9.83
C HIS A 248 -28.58 25.11 11.19
N ASN A 249 -29.39 25.13 12.25
CA ASN A 249 -28.93 25.49 13.60
C ASN A 249 -28.11 24.38 14.29
N HIS A 250 -28.04 23.17 13.71
CA HIS A 250 -27.28 22.04 14.25
C HIS A 250 -25.90 21.83 13.61
N LEU A 251 -25.41 22.80 12.82
CA LEU A 251 -24.00 22.92 12.45
C LEU A 251 -23.20 23.54 13.62
N MET A 252 -23.22 22.89 14.79
CA MET A 252 -22.12 22.99 15.72
C MET A 252 -20.96 22.19 15.11
N GLU A 253 -19.73 22.70 15.12
CA GLU A 253 -18.54 21.92 14.74
C GLU A 253 -18.58 20.55 15.46
N LYS A 254 -18.86 19.47 14.71
CA LYS A 254 -18.79 18.12 15.26
C LYS A 254 -17.34 17.90 15.71
N LYS A 255 -17.15 17.55 16.98
CA LYS A 255 -15.82 17.23 17.53
C LYS A 255 -15.18 16.14 16.69
N LYS A 256 -13.89 16.32 16.33
CA LYS A 256 -13.10 15.26 15.71
C LYS A 256 -13.06 14.01 16.61
N ILE A 257 -12.98 12.84 15.99
CA ILE A 257 -13.02 11.56 16.71
C ILE A 257 -11.70 10.80 16.55
N ALA A 258 -11.18 10.29 17.67
CA ALA A 258 -10.05 9.38 17.72
C ALA A 258 -10.49 8.00 18.21
N ILE A 259 -10.15 6.95 17.45
CA ILE A 259 -10.27 5.56 17.89
C ILE A 259 -8.93 5.09 18.46
N LEU A 260 -8.96 4.50 19.65
CA LEU A 260 -7.80 3.96 20.36
C LEU A 260 -8.00 2.46 20.63
N SER A 261 -7.19 1.63 19.98
CA SER A 261 -7.19 0.17 20.16
C SER A 261 -5.76 -0.35 20.13
N VAL A 262 -5.07 -0.29 21.27
CA VAL A 262 -3.63 -0.56 21.37
C VAL A 262 -3.32 -1.71 22.32
N TYR A 263 -2.51 -2.66 21.87
CA TYR A 263 -1.85 -3.66 22.70
C TYR A 263 -0.67 -3.09 23.49
N ASN A 264 0.26 -2.40 22.85
CA ASN A 264 1.34 -1.68 23.52
C ASN A 264 0.83 -0.31 23.98
N LYS A 265 0.79 -0.08 25.30
CA LYS A 265 0.26 1.15 25.91
C LYS A 265 1.33 2.19 26.26
N THR A 266 2.57 2.00 25.82
CA THR A 266 3.66 2.98 26.00
C THR A 266 3.24 4.34 25.44
N GLY A 267 3.40 5.42 26.23
CA GLY A 267 3.07 6.79 25.84
C GLY A 267 1.57 7.09 25.64
N LEU A 268 0.66 6.13 25.89
CA LEU A 268 -0.76 6.29 25.61
C LEU A 268 -1.42 7.44 26.39
N LEU A 269 -1.08 7.60 27.67
CA LEU A 269 -1.69 8.64 28.51
C LEU A 269 -1.26 10.06 28.10
N ASP A 270 -0.02 10.23 27.64
CA ASP A 270 0.46 11.52 27.11
C ASP A 270 -0.26 11.88 25.81
N LEU A 271 -0.47 10.89 24.93
CA LEU A 271 -1.27 11.04 23.72
C LEU A 271 -2.71 11.43 24.05
N VAL A 272 -3.36 10.73 24.99
CA VAL A 272 -4.73 11.00 25.44
C VAL A 272 -4.86 12.40 26.02
N LYS A 273 -3.90 12.83 26.83
CA LYS A 273 -3.85 14.20 27.37
C LYS A 273 -3.82 15.22 26.24
N GLY A 274 -2.95 15.03 25.25
CA GLY A 274 -2.83 15.93 24.10
C GLY A 274 -4.09 15.95 23.21
N LEU A 275 -4.72 14.80 22.97
CA LEU A 275 -5.99 14.71 22.22
C LEU A 275 -7.13 15.44 22.96
N THR A 276 -7.22 15.25 24.28
CA THR A 276 -8.25 15.87 25.12
C THR A 276 -8.09 17.40 25.16
N GLN A 277 -6.85 17.90 25.21
CA GLN A 277 -6.56 19.35 25.13
C GLN A 277 -7.05 19.99 23.83
N HIS A 278 -7.15 19.23 22.74
CA HIS A 278 -7.66 19.69 21.44
C HIS A 278 -9.16 19.37 21.24
N ASN A 279 -9.88 19.06 22.32
CA ASN A 279 -11.33 18.79 22.29
C ASN A 279 -11.73 17.62 21.36
N ILE A 280 -10.85 16.62 21.22
CA ILE A 280 -11.09 15.41 20.41
C ILE A 280 -11.87 14.39 21.23
N LYS A 281 -12.93 13.82 20.66
CA LYS A 281 -13.72 12.75 21.29
C LYS A 281 -12.96 11.42 21.18
N LEU A 282 -12.84 10.70 22.29
CA LEU A 282 -12.14 9.43 22.37
C LEU A 282 -13.13 8.25 22.30
N LEU A 283 -12.82 7.29 21.44
CA LEU A 283 -13.49 5.99 21.34
C LEU A 283 -12.47 4.88 21.59
N GLY A 284 -12.73 3.99 22.54
CA GLY A 284 -11.79 2.92 22.92
C GLY A 284 -12.40 1.52 22.84
N THR A 285 -11.55 0.51 23.02
CA THR A 285 -12.01 -0.86 23.29
C THR A 285 -11.37 -1.45 24.54
N GLY A 286 -12.14 -2.24 25.29
CA GLY A 286 -11.67 -3.16 26.33
C GLY A 286 -10.60 -2.58 27.27
N GLY A 287 -9.42 -3.21 27.27
CA GLY A 287 -8.30 -2.81 28.14
C GLY A 287 -7.75 -1.40 27.87
N THR A 288 -7.85 -0.89 26.64
CA THR A 288 -7.46 0.49 26.32
C THR A 288 -8.41 1.48 26.97
N SER A 289 -9.72 1.27 26.85
CA SER A 289 -10.74 2.11 27.49
C SER A 289 -10.60 2.11 29.02
N LYS A 290 -10.35 0.94 29.61
CA LYS A 290 -10.16 0.79 31.06
C LYS A 290 -9.00 1.66 31.56
N MET A 291 -7.81 1.53 30.96
CA MET A 291 -6.63 2.31 31.36
C MET A 291 -6.85 3.82 31.29
N ILE A 292 -7.58 4.29 30.26
CA ILE A 292 -7.85 5.71 30.04
C ILE A 292 -8.85 6.25 31.08
N ARG A 293 -9.88 5.47 31.41
CA ARG A 293 -10.84 5.83 32.47
C ARG A 293 -10.20 5.83 33.85
N ASP A 294 -9.36 4.83 34.15
CA ASP A 294 -8.65 4.73 35.43
C ASP A 294 -7.70 5.94 35.63
N ALA A 295 -7.21 6.53 34.53
CA ALA A 295 -6.42 7.77 34.54
C ALA A 295 -7.25 9.06 34.59
N GLY A 296 -8.59 8.97 34.68
CA GLY A 296 -9.50 10.10 34.85
C GLY A 296 -9.93 10.83 33.57
N TYR A 297 -9.70 10.25 32.38
CA TYR A 297 -10.13 10.84 31.11
C TYR A 297 -11.46 10.23 30.61
N ASP A 298 -12.28 11.05 29.96
CA ASP A 298 -13.53 10.60 29.34
C ASP A 298 -13.25 9.84 28.04
N ILE A 299 -13.80 8.63 27.92
CA ILE A 299 -13.69 7.78 26.74
C ILE A 299 -14.94 6.92 26.60
N SER A 300 -15.54 6.97 25.42
CA SER A 300 -16.69 6.11 25.09
C SER A 300 -16.21 4.76 24.56
N GLU A 301 -16.95 3.69 24.85
CA GLU A 301 -16.71 2.39 24.24
C GLU A 301 -17.16 2.36 22.77
N VAL A 302 -16.47 1.62 21.91
CA VAL A 302 -16.91 1.38 20.52
C VAL A 302 -18.34 0.79 20.44
N SER A 303 -18.75 0.01 21.44
CA SER A 303 -20.12 -0.55 21.53
C SER A 303 -21.20 0.53 21.61
N SER A 304 -20.90 1.73 22.15
CA SER A 304 -21.87 2.83 22.24
C SER A 304 -22.14 3.50 20.88
N VAL A 305 -21.20 3.38 19.94
CA VAL A 305 -21.36 3.88 18.57
C VAL A 305 -22.02 2.83 17.69
N THR A 306 -21.70 1.55 17.89
CA THR A 306 -22.21 0.47 17.06
C THR A 306 -23.57 -0.06 17.51
N ASN A 307 -24.00 0.23 18.75
CA ASN A 307 -25.15 -0.40 19.41
C ASN A 307 -25.08 -1.94 19.40
N TYR A 308 -23.88 -2.50 19.30
CA TYR A 308 -23.64 -3.92 19.25
C TYR A 308 -22.73 -4.33 20.43
N PRO A 309 -23.12 -5.36 21.22
CA PRO A 309 -22.30 -5.81 22.34
C PRO A 309 -21.03 -6.52 21.84
N GLU A 310 -20.03 -6.60 22.71
CA GLU A 310 -18.86 -7.44 22.46
C GLU A 310 -19.27 -8.92 22.51
N ILE A 311 -19.02 -9.66 21.43
CA ILE A 311 -19.33 -11.09 21.31
C ILE A 311 -18.10 -11.88 20.89
N LEU A 312 -18.17 -13.21 20.99
CA LEU A 312 -17.11 -14.15 20.58
C LEU A 312 -15.75 -13.85 21.23
N GLY A 313 -15.74 -13.49 22.51
CA GLY A 313 -14.51 -13.18 23.25
C GLY A 313 -13.76 -11.94 22.73
N GLY A 314 -14.46 -11.01 22.06
CA GLY A 314 -13.86 -9.77 21.57
C GLY A 314 -13.33 -9.80 20.14
N ARG A 315 -13.46 -10.93 19.43
CA ARG A 315 -12.97 -11.12 18.05
C ARG A 315 -13.57 -10.16 17.02
N VAL A 316 -14.81 -9.69 17.25
CA VAL A 316 -15.57 -8.88 16.28
C VAL A 316 -15.97 -7.51 16.82
N LYS A 317 -15.29 -7.01 17.85
CA LYS A 317 -15.67 -5.78 18.57
C LYS A 317 -15.63 -4.49 17.74
N THR A 318 -14.75 -4.41 16.74
CA THR A 318 -14.63 -3.21 15.87
C THR A 318 -15.13 -3.44 14.44
N LEU A 319 -15.53 -4.67 14.11
CA LEU A 319 -15.90 -5.06 12.75
C LEU A 319 -17.33 -4.64 12.39
N HIS A 320 -17.55 -3.32 12.33
CA HIS A 320 -18.89 -2.75 12.12
C HIS A 320 -18.89 -1.63 11.06
N PRO A 321 -19.91 -1.55 10.20
CA PRO A 321 -20.02 -0.50 9.17
C PRO A 321 -19.96 0.93 9.72
N PHE A 322 -20.41 1.17 10.95
CA PHE A 322 -20.37 2.53 11.52
C PHE A 322 -18.94 2.97 11.87
N ILE A 323 -18.07 2.02 12.22
CA ILE A 323 -16.66 2.31 12.46
C ILE A 323 -15.94 2.51 11.12
N PHE A 324 -16.07 1.55 10.21
CA PHE A 324 -15.37 1.65 8.93
C PHE A 324 -15.94 2.67 7.97
N GLY A 325 -17.25 2.95 8.04
CA GLY A 325 -17.88 4.07 7.32
C GLY A 325 -17.30 5.41 7.77
N GLY A 326 -17.14 5.62 9.09
CA GLY A 326 -16.50 6.83 9.62
C GLY A 326 -15.03 6.97 9.23
N ILE A 327 -14.29 5.86 9.10
CA ILE A 327 -12.88 5.84 8.68
C ILE A 327 -12.74 6.01 7.16
N LEU A 328 -13.55 5.31 6.36
CA LEU A 328 -13.37 5.21 4.90
C LEU A 328 -14.14 6.25 4.10
N ALA A 329 -15.11 6.95 4.70
CA ALA A 329 -15.83 8.02 4.02
C ALA A 329 -14.84 9.07 3.50
N ARG A 330 -15.03 9.48 2.24
CA ARG A 330 -14.22 10.49 1.57
C ARG A 330 -14.88 11.86 1.72
N ASP A 331 -14.17 12.90 1.27
CA ASP A 331 -14.72 14.24 1.13
C ASP A 331 -15.53 14.40 -0.16
N LEU A 332 -16.44 13.45 -0.41
CA LEU A 332 -17.41 13.49 -1.51
C LEU A 332 -18.80 13.77 -0.95
N GLU A 333 -19.63 14.46 -1.73
CA GLU A 333 -20.98 14.80 -1.30
C GLU A 333 -21.87 13.56 -1.10
N SER A 334 -21.73 12.56 -1.96
CA SER A 334 -22.40 11.26 -1.82
C SER A 334 -22.09 10.57 -0.49
N ASP A 335 -20.80 10.54 -0.10
CA ASP A 335 -20.37 9.90 1.14
C ASP A 335 -20.88 10.70 2.36
N LYS A 336 -20.94 12.04 2.28
CA LYS A 336 -21.54 12.87 3.34
C LYS A 336 -23.03 12.62 3.50
N GLU A 337 -23.78 12.53 2.41
CA GLU A 337 -25.21 12.22 2.43
C GLU A 337 -25.48 10.85 3.07
N GLU A 338 -24.66 9.83 2.76
CA GLU A 338 -24.75 8.51 3.38
C GLU A 338 -24.41 8.55 4.88
N LEU A 339 -23.34 9.24 5.27
CA LEU A 339 -22.99 9.42 6.68
C LEU A 339 -24.14 10.10 7.46
N GLU A 340 -24.78 11.13 6.89
CA GLU A 340 -25.95 11.78 7.49
C GLU A 340 -27.15 10.84 7.56
N LEU A 341 -27.44 10.09 6.49
CA LEU A 341 -28.57 9.18 6.40
C LEU A 341 -28.50 8.07 7.46
N PHE A 342 -27.32 7.51 7.67
CA PHE A 342 -27.09 6.43 8.63
C PHE A 342 -26.62 6.92 10.01
N ASN A 343 -26.52 8.24 10.21
CA ASN A 343 -26.04 8.88 11.43
C ASN A 343 -24.66 8.35 11.89
N ILE A 344 -23.74 8.24 10.93
CA ILE A 344 -22.36 7.79 11.15
C ILE A 344 -21.46 9.01 11.32
N ASP A 345 -20.72 9.07 12.42
CA ASP A 345 -19.73 10.13 12.64
C ASP A 345 -18.41 9.82 11.91
N ARG A 346 -17.75 10.88 11.44
CA ARG A 346 -16.42 10.77 10.84
C ARG A 346 -15.37 10.47 11.91
N ILE A 347 -14.40 9.64 11.55
CA ILE A 347 -13.24 9.30 12.39
C ILE A 347 -12.00 9.90 11.74
N ASP A 348 -11.28 10.73 12.48
CA ASP A 348 -10.14 11.52 11.98
C ASP A 348 -8.80 10.89 12.38
N TYR A 349 -8.76 10.22 13.53
CA TYR A 349 -7.55 9.62 14.08
C TYR A 349 -7.78 8.14 14.43
N VAL A 350 -6.87 7.27 13.99
CA VAL A 350 -6.88 5.84 14.34
C VAL A 350 -5.55 5.48 14.96
N ILE A 351 -5.56 5.23 16.26
CA ILE A 351 -4.40 4.84 17.06
C ILE A 351 -4.54 3.36 17.36
N CYS A 352 -3.72 2.53 16.71
CA CYS A 352 -3.85 1.08 16.82
C CYS A 352 -2.50 0.39 16.70
N ASN A 353 -2.20 -0.56 17.59
CA ASN A 353 -1.08 -1.47 17.40
C ASN A 353 -1.53 -2.89 17.78
N LEU A 354 -0.92 -3.88 17.13
CA LEU A 354 -1.44 -5.24 17.05
C LEU A 354 -0.97 -6.09 18.23
N TYR A 355 -1.62 -7.23 18.40
CA TYR A 355 -1.13 -8.26 19.32
C TYR A 355 0.26 -8.73 18.90
N PRO A 356 1.14 -9.07 19.86
CA PRO A 356 2.56 -9.32 19.60
C PRO A 356 2.73 -10.77 19.09
N PHE A 357 2.24 -11.06 17.87
CA PHE A 357 2.19 -12.42 17.34
C PHE A 357 3.59 -13.04 17.25
N LYS A 358 4.59 -12.27 16.82
CA LYS A 358 6.00 -12.68 16.74
C LYS A 358 6.58 -13.06 18.11
N GLU A 359 6.30 -12.28 19.14
CA GLU A 359 6.69 -12.57 20.51
C GLU A 359 5.91 -13.78 21.07
N THR A 360 4.67 -13.96 20.61
CA THR A 360 3.82 -15.06 21.08
C THR A 360 4.29 -16.39 20.53
N ILE A 361 4.58 -16.49 19.22
CA ILE A 361 5.10 -17.71 18.61
C ILE A 361 6.55 -18.04 19.00
N SER A 362 7.25 -17.12 19.67
CA SER A 362 8.59 -17.36 20.22
C SER A 362 8.58 -17.87 21.68
N LYS A 363 7.41 -17.91 22.33
CA LYS A 363 7.24 -18.58 23.63
C LYS A 363 7.47 -20.08 23.51
N GLN A 364 8.09 -20.68 24.53
CA GLN A 364 8.28 -22.13 24.58
C GLN A 364 6.93 -22.85 24.71
N ASN A 365 6.76 -23.96 23.99
CA ASN A 365 5.59 -24.84 24.05
C ASN A 365 4.23 -24.22 23.68
N ILE A 366 4.21 -23.14 22.90
CA ILE A 366 2.95 -22.59 22.39
C ILE A 366 2.25 -23.59 21.46
N THR A 367 0.96 -23.82 21.70
CA THR A 367 0.12 -24.64 20.84
C THR A 367 -0.35 -23.86 19.61
N VAL A 368 -0.74 -24.58 18.55
CA VAL A 368 -1.32 -23.95 17.35
C VAL A 368 -2.61 -23.19 17.68
N ALA A 369 -3.43 -23.73 18.59
CA ALA A 369 -4.66 -23.07 19.02
C ALA A 369 -4.37 -21.74 19.73
N GLU A 370 -3.43 -21.71 20.67
CA GLU A 370 -3.01 -20.47 21.35
C GLU A 370 -2.43 -19.44 20.38
N ALA A 371 -1.62 -19.87 19.41
CA ALA A 371 -1.11 -18.96 18.38
C ALA A 371 -2.24 -18.37 17.53
N ILE A 372 -3.25 -19.17 17.16
CA ILE A 372 -4.40 -18.72 16.37
C ILE A 372 -5.23 -17.66 17.12
N GLU A 373 -5.39 -17.78 18.44
CA GLU A 373 -6.13 -16.78 19.24
C GLU A 373 -5.47 -15.39 19.21
N GLU A 374 -4.16 -15.34 18.98
CA GLU A 374 -3.35 -14.11 19.01
C GLU A 374 -3.26 -13.42 17.63
N ILE A 375 -3.99 -13.95 16.63
CA ILE A 375 -4.12 -13.32 15.31
C ILE A 375 -5.15 -12.19 15.38
N ASP A 376 -4.69 -10.96 15.23
CA ASP A 376 -5.54 -9.77 15.32
C ASP A 376 -6.24 -9.46 13.99
N ILE A 377 -7.56 -9.66 13.95
CA ILE A 377 -8.40 -9.32 12.79
C ILE A 377 -8.82 -7.84 12.83
N GLY A 378 -9.25 -7.37 14.00
CA GLY A 378 -9.85 -6.05 14.16
C GLY A 378 -8.83 -4.93 14.00
N GLY A 379 -7.67 -5.05 14.67
CA GLY A 379 -6.57 -4.11 14.62
C GLY A 379 -5.98 -3.97 13.21
N VAL A 380 -5.74 -5.09 12.51
CA VAL A 380 -5.26 -5.08 11.12
C VAL A 380 -6.24 -4.36 10.21
N THR A 381 -7.55 -4.61 10.37
CA THR A 381 -8.57 -3.95 9.55
C THR A 381 -8.65 -2.45 9.84
N LEU A 382 -8.55 -2.03 11.11
CA LEU A 382 -8.48 -0.61 11.48
C LEU A 382 -7.28 0.11 10.85
N LEU A 383 -6.09 -0.49 10.96
CA LEU A 383 -4.87 0.05 10.37
C LEU A 383 -4.97 0.20 8.86
N ARG A 384 -5.39 -0.87 8.16
CA ARG A 384 -5.51 -0.86 6.68
C ARG A 384 -6.58 0.11 6.20
N ALA A 385 -7.72 0.21 6.89
CA ALA A 385 -8.78 1.14 6.53
C ALA A 385 -8.33 2.61 6.69
N ALA A 386 -7.67 2.93 7.81
CA ALA A 386 -7.17 4.27 8.07
C ALA A 386 -6.03 4.64 7.12
N ALA A 387 -5.07 3.73 6.89
CA ALA A 387 -3.97 3.92 5.95
C ALA A 387 -4.46 4.05 4.50
N LYS A 388 -5.50 3.32 4.09
CA LYS A 388 -6.13 3.49 2.78
C LYS A 388 -6.69 4.90 2.59
N ASN A 389 -7.30 5.48 3.62
CA ASN A 389 -7.91 6.80 3.57
C ASN A 389 -7.02 7.91 4.16
N HIS A 390 -5.70 7.78 4.05
CA HIS A 390 -4.71 8.71 4.60
C HIS A 390 -4.74 10.12 3.97
N ILE A 391 -5.56 10.34 2.94
CA ILE A 391 -5.86 11.70 2.46
C ILE A 391 -6.57 12.50 3.57
N ARG A 392 -7.42 11.84 4.36
CA ARG A 392 -8.20 12.46 5.45
C ARG A 392 -7.82 11.97 6.83
N VAL A 393 -7.62 10.66 6.99
CA VAL A 393 -7.43 10.02 8.30
C VAL A 393 -5.95 9.95 8.67
N THR A 394 -5.62 10.29 9.91
CA THR A 394 -4.29 10.04 10.46
C THR A 394 -4.28 8.71 11.21
N VAL A 395 -3.51 7.75 10.72
CA VAL A 395 -3.26 6.47 11.38
C VAL A 395 -1.97 6.57 12.21
N LEU A 396 -1.91 5.98 13.40
CA LEU A 396 -0.69 5.87 14.20
C LEU A 396 -0.54 4.44 14.69
N SER A 397 0.48 3.74 14.18
CA SER A 397 0.74 2.34 14.50
C SER A 397 1.87 2.09 15.49
N ASP A 398 2.68 3.10 15.79
CA ASP A 398 3.85 2.99 16.66
C ASP A 398 3.83 4.13 17.72
N PRO A 399 3.97 3.80 19.02
CA PRO A 399 4.12 4.78 20.09
C PRO A 399 5.19 5.85 19.86
N ASN A 400 6.27 5.55 19.13
CA ASN A 400 7.33 6.51 18.86
C ASN A 400 6.87 7.72 18.02
N ASP A 401 5.76 7.59 17.29
CA ASP A 401 5.22 8.68 16.46
C ASP A 401 4.36 9.66 17.26
N TYR A 402 3.93 9.30 18.49
CA TYR A 402 2.97 10.09 19.26
C TYR A 402 3.44 11.51 19.54
N SER A 403 4.72 11.69 19.87
CA SER A 403 5.30 13.02 20.13
C SER A 403 5.24 13.93 18.90
N SER A 404 5.71 13.45 17.75
CA SER A 404 5.69 14.19 16.48
C SER A 404 4.27 14.52 16.03
N PHE A 405 3.33 13.58 16.21
CA PHE A 405 1.92 13.80 15.94
C PHE A 405 1.32 14.90 16.83
N LEU A 406 1.60 14.87 18.13
CA LEU A 406 1.12 15.90 19.06
C LEU A 406 1.70 17.28 18.77
N GLU A 407 2.93 17.36 18.27
CA GLU A 407 3.53 18.62 17.81
C GLU A 407 2.78 19.23 16.63
N GLU A 408 2.47 18.42 15.61
CA GLU A 408 1.65 18.88 14.48
C GLU A 408 0.22 19.21 14.91
N LEU A 409 -0.37 18.41 15.78
CA LEU A 409 -1.71 18.66 16.30
C LEU A 409 -1.80 20.02 17.02
N ARG A 410 -0.79 20.38 17.82
CA ARG A 410 -0.68 21.69 18.47
C ARG A 410 -0.58 22.86 17.49
N ARG A 411 -0.08 22.63 16.28
CA ARG A 411 0.01 23.65 15.20
C ARG A 411 -1.31 23.81 14.44
N GLY A 412 -2.30 22.95 14.69
CA GLY A 412 -3.67 23.08 14.16
C GLY A 412 -4.03 22.07 13.07
N GLU A 413 -3.06 21.47 12.38
CA GLU A 413 -3.30 20.48 11.33
C GLU A 413 -2.16 19.46 11.24
N ILE A 414 -2.51 18.21 10.87
CA ILE A 414 -1.53 17.18 10.52
C ILE A 414 -1.24 17.31 9.02
N SER A 415 0.04 17.38 8.65
CA SER A 415 0.44 17.49 7.25
C SER A 415 0.10 16.24 6.45
N GLN A 416 -0.14 16.41 5.14
CA GLN A 416 -0.33 15.27 4.24
C GLN A 416 0.93 14.39 4.16
N GLU A 417 2.12 14.99 4.24
CA GLU A 417 3.39 14.27 4.28
C GLU A 417 3.46 13.32 5.48
N SER A 418 3.10 13.79 6.68
CA SER A 418 3.04 12.95 7.86
C SER A 418 1.98 11.85 7.73
N ARG A 419 0.78 12.15 7.20
CA ARG A 419 -0.21 11.10 6.91
C ARG A 419 0.31 10.04 5.93
N ASN A 420 1.02 10.43 4.88
CA ASN A 420 1.64 9.50 3.93
C ASN A 420 2.65 8.58 4.62
N ARG A 421 3.53 9.15 5.45
CA ARG A 421 4.54 8.40 6.21
C ARG A 421 3.91 7.44 7.20
N PHE A 422 2.89 7.88 7.94
CA PHE A 422 2.20 7.00 8.87
C PHE A 422 1.40 5.89 8.17
N ALA A 423 0.81 6.18 7.01
CA ALA A 423 0.12 5.18 6.21
C ALA A 423 1.08 4.11 5.65
N LEU A 424 2.25 4.53 5.16
CA LEU A 424 3.33 3.60 4.77
C LEU A 424 3.70 2.71 5.96
N LYS A 425 3.95 3.31 7.14
CA LYS A 425 4.30 2.56 8.36
C LYS A 425 3.21 1.57 8.77
N ALA A 426 1.94 1.95 8.70
CA ALA A 426 0.81 1.08 8.99
C ALA A 426 0.71 -0.10 7.99
N PHE A 427 0.87 0.15 6.68
CA PHE A 427 0.88 -0.93 5.68
C PHE A 427 2.08 -1.85 5.84
N SER A 428 3.28 -1.31 6.06
CA SER A 428 4.49 -2.11 6.34
C SER A 428 4.29 -2.97 7.58
N TYR A 429 3.74 -2.41 8.66
CA TYR A 429 3.49 -3.16 9.89
C TYR A 429 2.49 -4.30 9.69
N THR A 430 1.38 -4.06 8.98
CA THR A 430 0.43 -5.15 8.65
C THR A 430 1.01 -6.19 7.69
N SER A 431 1.89 -5.79 6.77
CA SER A 431 2.58 -6.72 5.88
C SER A 431 3.55 -7.61 6.65
N GLU A 432 4.34 -7.04 7.57
CA GLU A 432 5.26 -7.80 8.43
C GLU A 432 4.49 -8.78 9.32
N TYR A 433 3.37 -8.33 9.88
CA TYR A 433 2.49 -9.15 10.72
C TYR A 433 1.94 -10.37 9.95
N ASP A 434 1.43 -10.17 8.73
CA ASP A 434 0.93 -11.27 7.89
C ASP A 434 2.07 -12.19 7.41
N ILE A 435 3.28 -11.67 7.17
CA ILE A 435 4.46 -12.48 6.86
C ILE A 435 4.81 -13.41 8.03
N ASP A 436 4.76 -12.91 9.27
CA ASP A 436 5.01 -13.72 10.46
C ASP A 436 3.97 -14.84 10.62
N ILE A 437 2.69 -14.56 10.37
CA ILE A 437 1.61 -15.56 10.35
C ILE A 437 1.84 -16.59 9.24
N ALA A 438 2.09 -16.14 8.02
CA ALA A 438 2.31 -17.02 6.87
C ALA A 438 3.53 -17.93 7.09
N ASN A 439 4.61 -17.39 7.67
CA ASN A 439 5.80 -18.15 8.03
C ASN A 439 5.51 -19.20 9.11
N TYR A 440 4.72 -18.85 10.12
CA TYR A 440 4.29 -19.79 11.14
C TYR A 440 3.47 -20.94 10.53
N PHE A 441 2.45 -20.63 9.72
CA PHE A 441 1.62 -21.66 9.09
C PHE A 441 2.36 -22.50 8.04
N ARG A 442 3.28 -21.91 7.26
CA ARG A 442 4.17 -22.71 6.39
C ARG A 442 4.95 -23.75 7.19
N LYS A 443 5.48 -23.35 8.35
CA LYS A 443 6.18 -24.28 9.23
C LYS A 443 5.23 -25.35 9.79
N GLN A 444 4.03 -25.00 10.24
CA GLN A 444 3.12 -25.96 10.88
C GLN A 444 2.49 -26.93 9.89
N TYR A 445 2.01 -26.45 8.73
CA TYR A 445 1.12 -27.21 7.86
C TYR A 445 1.78 -27.73 6.59
N THR A 446 2.90 -27.14 6.16
CA THR A 446 3.54 -27.48 4.89
C THR A 446 5.04 -27.75 5.02
N SER A 447 5.46 -28.18 6.23
CA SER A 447 6.81 -28.69 6.47
C SER A 447 7.14 -29.81 5.48
N ASN A 448 8.30 -29.71 4.84
CA ASN A 448 8.79 -30.57 3.77
C ASN A 448 7.98 -30.52 2.45
N GLN A 449 7.07 -29.55 2.29
CA GLN A 449 6.36 -29.28 1.03
C GLN A 449 6.70 -27.89 0.49
N MET A 450 6.38 -26.84 1.24
CA MET A 450 6.68 -25.45 0.86
C MET A 450 7.88 -24.87 1.63
N GLN A 451 8.33 -25.56 2.68
CA GLN A 451 9.44 -25.14 3.52
C GLN A 451 10.28 -26.34 3.95
N LEU A 452 11.60 -26.16 3.96
CA LEU A 452 12.58 -27.09 4.51
C LEU A 452 13.37 -26.40 5.63
N SER A 453 13.35 -26.97 6.83
CA SER A 453 14.20 -26.52 7.93
C SER A 453 15.65 -26.95 7.70
N LEU A 454 16.58 -26.02 7.92
CA LEU A 454 18.02 -26.26 7.76
C LEU A 454 18.69 -26.24 9.13
N ARG A 455 19.78 -27.00 9.26
CA ARG A 455 20.50 -27.13 10.55
C ARG A 455 21.04 -25.78 11.05
N TYR A 456 21.58 -24.99 10.14
CA TYR A 456 22.11 -23.64 10.35
C TYR A 456 22.25 -22.96 8.97
N GLY A 457 22.57 -21.67 8.97
CA GLY A 457 22.76 -20.83 7.79
C GLY A 457 24.12 -21.06 7.13
N ILE A 458 24.82 -19.99 6.74
CA ILE A 458 26.15 -20.10 6.15
C ILE A 458 27.14 -20.72 7.16
N ASN A 459 27.03 -20.35 8.44
CA ASN A 459 27.88 -20.83 9.53
C ASN A 459 27.08 -21.47 10.67
N PRO A 460 27.68 -22.38 11.48
CA PRO A 460 26.97 -23.10 12.54
C PRO A 460 26.24 -22.24 13.58
N TYR A 461 26.77 -21.06 13.92
CA TYR A 461 26.16 -20.14 14.89
C TYR A 461 24.92 -19.41 14.33
N GLN A 462 24.72 -19.41 13.02
CA GLN A 462 23.56 -18.81 12.36
C GLN A 462 22.40 -19.80 12.37
N THR A 463 21.77 -19.98 13.53
CA THR A 463 20.67 -20.94 13.71
C THR A 463 19.36 -20.44 13.09
N SER A 464 18.31 -21.26 13.10
CA SER A 464 16.98 -20.94 12.56
C SER A 464 16.91 -20.74 11.04
N ALA A 465 17.86 -21.33 10.31
CA ALA A 465 17.87 -21.28 8.86
C ALA A 465 16.78 -22.16 8.23
N LYS A 466 16.25 -21.71 7.09
CA LYS A 466 15.22 -22.40 6.31
C LYS A 466 15.33 -22.08 4.83
N ALA A 467 14.87 -22.98 3.98
CA ALA A 467 14.57 -22.72 2.57
C ALA A 467 13.06 -22.82 2.36
N TYR A 468 12.46 -21.89 1.62
CA TYR A 468 11.01 -21.89 1.38
C TYR A 468 10.64 -21.22 0.07
N VAL A 469 9.42 -21.47 -0.39
CA VAL A 469 8.78 -20.77 -1.51
C VAL A 469 7.54 -20.02 -1.02
N ASP A 470 7.21 -18.90 -1.66
CA ASP A 470 6.03 -18.11 -1.28
C ASP A 470 4.72 -18.76 -1.74
N SER A 471 4.76 -19.49 -2.86
CA SER A 471 3.63 -20.23 -3.42
C SER A 471 4.12 -21.51 -4.09
N GLY A 472 3.23 -22.51 -4.19
CA GLY A 472 3.58 -23.83 -4.73
C GLY A 472 4.49 -24.64 -3.82
N ASN A 473 5.03 -25.75 -4.35
CA ASN A 473 5.94 -26.63 -3.62
C ASN A 473 7.40 -26.28 -3.91
N ILE A 474 8.29 -26.61 -2.99
CA ILE A 474 9.73 -26.66 -3.25
C ILE A 474 9.96 -27.59 -4.46
N PRO A 475 10.76 -27.18 -5.46
CA PRO A 475 10.85 -27.88 -6.73
C PRO A 475 11.69 -29.15 -6.68
N PHE A 476 12.12 -29.61 -5.50
CA PHE A 476 12.92 -30.81 -5.35
C PHE A 476 12.45 -31.68 -4.18
N LYS A 477 12.73 -32.98 -4.27
CA LYS A 477 12.54 -33.97 -3.21
C LYS A 477 13.89 -34.37 -2.61
N VAL A 478 13.94 -34.55 -1.30
CA VAL A 478 15.10 -35.13 -0.61
C VAL A 478 14.93 -36.65 -0.58
N LEU A 479 15.73 -37.39 -1.36
CA LEU A 479 15.66 -38.84 -1.44
C LEU A 479 16.52 -39.56 -0.38
N CYS A 480 17.57 -38.88 0.09
CA CYS A 480 18.50 -39.39 1.10
C CYS A 480 19.25 -38.21 1.74
N GLY A 481 19.68 -38.37 3.00
CA GLY A 481 20.40 -37.36 3.75
C GLY A 481 19.56 -36.11 4.07
N SER A 482 20.24 -35.01 4.39
CA SER A 482 19.60 -33.71 4.69
C SER A 482 20.48 -32.57 4.15
N PRO A 483 19.99 -31.72 3.24
CA PRO A 483 20.81 -30.64 2.71
C PRO A 483 21.04 -29.54 3.76
N GLY A 484 22.25 -28.98 3.81
CA GLY A 484 22.55 -27.74 4.52
C GLY A 484 22.30 -26.48 3.67
N TYR A 485 22.51 -25.30 4.25
CA TYR A 485 22.34 -24.02 3.54
C TYR A 485 23.27 -23.89 2.33
N ILE A 486 24.57 -24.14 2.54
CA ILE A 486 25.57 -24.08 1.45
C ILE A 486 25.29 -25.14 0.39
N ASN A 487 24.83 -26.34 0.80
CA ASN A 487 24.44 -27.38 -0.15
C ASN A 487 23.33 -26.91 -1.08
N LEU A 488 22.33 -26.19 -0.58
CA LEU A 488 21.28 -25.63 -1.43
C LEU A 488 21.78 -24.48 -2.31
N LEU A 489 22.72 -23.66 -1.83
CA LEU A 489 23.36 -22.64 -2.68
C LEU A 489 24.10 -23.30 -3.86
N ASP A 490 24.88 -24.35 -3.60
CA ASP A 490 25.56 -25.11 -4.65
C ASP A 490 24.55 -25.80 -5.57
N ALA A 491 23.55 -26.49 -5.02
CA ALA A 491 22.53 -27.20 -5.79
C ALA A 491 21.74 -26.29 -6.73
N LEU A 492 21.28 -25.14 -6.23
CA LEU A 492 20.38 -24.24 -6.95
C LEU A 492 21.12 -23.32 -7.94
N ASN A 493 22.45 -23.22 -7.87
CA ASN A 493 23.27 -22.61 -8.93
C ASN A 493 23.76 -23.64 -9.96
N SER A 494 24.09 -24.85 -9.52
CA SER A 494 24.58 -25.91 -10.42
C SER A 494 23.49 -26.57 -11.27
N TRP A 495 22.27 -26.69 -10.74
CA TRP A 495 21.12 -27.23 -11.47
C TRP A 495 20.79 -26.46 -12.77
N PRO A 496 20.52 -25.14 -12.73
CA PRO A 496 20.19 -24.41 -13.95
C PRO A 496 21.36 -24.42 -14.95
N LEU A 497 22.62 -24.45 -14.49
CA LEU A 497 23.78 -24.61 -15.38
C LEU A 497 23.67 -25.88 -16.23
N VAL A 498 23.47 -27.05 -15.60
CA VAL A 498 23.44 -28.32 -16.35
C VAL A 498 22.16 -28.46 -17.17
N LYS A 499 21.04 -27.91 -16.70
CA LYS A 499 19.79 -27.83 -17.48
C LYS A 499 20.02 -27.02 -18.77
N GLU A 500 20.54 -25.80 -18.65
CA GLU A 500 20.78 -24.94 -19.81
C GLU A 500 21.80 -25.54 -20.78
N LEU A 501 22.87 -26.18 -20.31
CA LEU A 501 23.81 -26.88 -21.18
C LEU A 501 23.16 -28.02 -21.96
N SER A 502 22.37 -28.84 -21.26
CA SER A 502 21.69 -29.97 -21.89
C SER A 502 20.68 -29.51 -22.93
N GLU A 503 19.96 -28.41 -22.67
CA GLU A 503 19.03 -27.82 -23.63
C GLU A 503 19.76 -27.19 -24.83
N ALA A 504 20.86 -26.47 -24.60
CA ALA A 504 21.59 -25.78 -25.65
C ALA A 504 22.32 -26.74 -26.61
N LEU A 505 22.83 -27.87 -26.09
CA LEU A 505 23.69 -28.78 -26.85
C LEU A 505 23.05 -30.13 -27.13
N ASN A 506 21.87 -30.40 -26.59
CA ASN A 506 21.17 -31.69 -26.69
C ASN A 506 22.06 -32.88 -26.28
N LEU A 507 22.83 -32.69 -25.20
CA LEU A 507 23.77 -33.68 -24.65
C LEU A 507 23.67 -33.70 -23.12
N PRO A 508 23.81 -34.86 -22.46
CA PRO A 508 23.87 -34.92 -21.01
C PRO A 508 25.04 -34.08 -20.48
N ALA A 509 24.74 -33.11 -19.63
CA ALA A 509 25.69 -32.27 -18.92
C ALA A 509 25.82 -32.65 -17.44
N ALA A 510 27.01 -32.38 -16.89
CA ALA A 510 27.33 -32.55 -15.48
C ALA A 510 28.19 -31.38 -14.97
N ALA A 511 28.04 -31.05 -13.69
CA ALA A 511 28.84 -30.04 -13.01
C ALA A 511 29.28 -30.52 -11.62
N SER A 512 30.51 -30.16 -11.25
CA SER A 512 31.08 -30.29 -9.92
C SER A 512 31.17 -28.89 -9.32
N PHE A 513 30.45 -28.61 -8.24
CA PHE A 513 30.39 -27.31 -7.58
C PHE A 513 31.06 -27.33 -6.22
N LYS A 514 31.69 -26.22 -5.87
CA LYS A 514 32.24 -25.97 -4.53
C LYS A 514 32.17 -24.49 -4.23
N HIS A 515 31.59 -24.11 -3.09
CA HIS A 515 31.49 -22.71 -2.66
C HIS A 515 30.81 -21.81 -3.70
N VAL A 516 29.68 -22.28 -4.24
CA VAL A 516 28.81 -21.56 -5.18
C VAL A 516 29.49 -21.22 -6.50
N SER A 517 30.48 -22.01 -6.91
CA SER A 517 31.13 -21.91 -8.21
C SER A 517 31.50 -23.29 -8.75
N PRO A 518 31.51 -23.47 -10.08
CA PRO A 518 31.93 -24.73 -10.68
C PRO A 518 33.43 -24.95 -10.47
N ALA A 519 33.78 -26.07 -9.82
CA ALA A 519 35.12 -26.64 -9.90
C ALA A 519 35.39 -27.22 -11.30
N GLY A 520 34.34 -27.69 -11.97
CA GLY A 520 34.37 -28.08 -13.36
C GLY A 520 33.01 -28.45 -13.92
N VAL A 521 32.90 -28.40 -15.24
CA VAL A 521 31.66 -28.59 -16.00
C VAL A 521 31.99 -29.35 -17.27
N SER A 522 31.12 -30.25 -17.69
CA SER A 522 31.28 -30.91 -18.98
C SER A 522 29.97 -31.47 -19.52
N ILE A 523 30.04 -31.93 -20.76
CA ILE A 523 28.99 -32.59 -21.53
C ILE A 523 29.40 -34.03 -21.86
N GLY A 524 28.43 -34.83 -22.29
CA GLY A 524 28.59 -36.27 -22.49
C GLY A 524 29.31 -36.67 -23.76
N ILE A 525 30.56 -36.22 -23.91
CA ILE A 525 31.47 -36.66 -24.96
C ILE A 525 32.33 -37.82 -24.44
N SER A 526 32.40 -38.90 -25.21
CA SER A 526 33.16 -40.11 -24.89
C SER A 526 34.59 -39.79 -24.47
N LEU A 527 35.09 -40.51 -23.48
CA LEU A 527 36.48 -40.39 -23.02
C LEU A 527 37.41 -41.21 -23.90
N SER A 528 38.54 -40.61 -24.29
CA SER A 528 39.70 -41.37 -24.78
C SER A 528 40.31 -42.24 -23.68
N ASP A 529 41.13 -43.22 -24.04
CA ASP A 529 41.78 -44.10 -23.06
C ASP A 529 42.76 -43.35 -22.16
N ILE A 530 43.36 -42.27 -22.66
CA ILE A 530 44.18 -41.36 -21.86
C ILE A 530 43.30 -40.66 -20.82
N GLU A 531 42.18 -40.07 -21.24
CA GLU A 531 41.28 -39.35 -20.34
C GLU A 531 40.67 -40.25 -19.27
N LYS A 532 40.34 -41.50 -19.60
CA LYS A 532 39.89 -42.49 -18.61
C LYS A 532 40.91 -42.65 -17.49
N LYS A 533 42.21 -42.73 -17.82
CA LYS A 533 43.30 -42.77 -16.82
C LYS A 533 43.43 -41.46 -16.05
N VAL A 534 43.39 -40.32 -16.73
CA VAL A 534 43.50 -38.99 -16.09
C VAL A 534 42.39 -38.78 -15.06
N TYR A 535 41.18 -39.23 -15.38
CA TYR A 535 40.00 -39.09 -14.52
C TYR A 535 39.79 -40.29 -13.57
N PHE A 536 40.72 -41.25 -13.57
CA PHE A 536 40.69 -42.47 -12.77
C PHE A 536 39.36 -43.24 -12.93
N VAL A 537 38.95 -43.50 -14.17
CA VAL A 537 37.72 -44.22 -14.55
C VAL A 537 37.96 -45.32 -15.59
N GLU A 538 39.21 -45.67 -15.84
CA GLU A 538 39.61 -46.74 -16.77
C GLU A 538 39.12 -48.14 -16.36
N ASP A 539 38.79 -48.33 -15.08
CA ASP A 539 38.29 -49.58 -14.52
C ASP A 539 36.77 -49.76 -14.67
N ILE A 540 36.05 -48.74 -15.13
CA ILE A 540 34.61 -48.79 -15.36
C ILE A 540 34.37 -49.02 -16.86
N SER A 541 33.86 -50.21 -17.21
CA SER A 541 33.38 -50.48 -18.56
C SER A 541 32.09 -49.70 -18.86
N ASP A 542 31.82 -49.46 -20.14
CA ASP A 542 30.52 -48.95 -20.62
C ASP A 542 30.12 -47.60 -20.00
N LEU A 543 31.07 -46.67 -19.93
CA LEU A 543 30.79 -45.30 -19.51
C LEU A 543 29.72 -44.67 -20.40
N SER A 544 28.57 -44.35 -19.81
CA SER A 544 27.50 -43.62 -20.47
C SER A 544 27.94 -42.17 -20.78
N PRO A 545 27.20 -41.45 -21.65
CA PRO A 545 27.44 -40.02 -21.86
C PRO A 545 27.41 -39.21 -20.56
N LEU A 546 26.47 -39.47 -19.65
CA LEU A 546 26.40 -38.76 -18.36
C LEU A 546 27.61 -39.08 -17.46
N ALA A 547 28.05 -40.33 -17.43
CA ALA A 547 29.23 -40.74 -16.68
C ALA A 547 30.51 -40.08 -17.23
N CYS A 548 30.61 -39.96 -18.56
CA CYS A 548 31.71 -39.23 -19.20
C CYS A 548 31.68 -37.74 -18.85
N ALA A 549 30.49 -37.12 -18.88
CA ALA A 549 30.31 -35.72 -18.48
C ALA A 549 30.77 -35.51 -17.03
N TYR A 550 30.35 -36.36 -16.09
CA TYR A 550 30.73 -36.20 -14.69
C TYR A 550 32.23 -36.48 -14.45
N ALA A 551 32.79 -37.50 -15.11
CA ALA A 551 34.23 -37.78 -15.04
C ALA A 551 35.06 -36.58 -15.50
N ARG A 552 34.69 -35.93 -16.62
CA ARG A 552 35.32 -34.69 -17.11
C ARG A 552 35.10 -33.52 -16.15
N ALA A 553 33.86 -33.31 -15.67
CA ALA A 553 33.52 -32.20 -14.79
C ALA A 553 34.31 -32.24 -13.47
N ARG A 554 34.30 -33.37 -12.76
CA ARG A 554 35.13 -33.58 -11.57
C ARG A 554 36.63 -33.55 -11.91
N GLY A 555 36.94 -34.04 -13.10
CA GLY A 555 38.27 -34.13 -13.65
C GLY A 555 38.90 -32.79 -13.99
N ALA A 556 38.16 -31.69 -14.16
CA ALA A 556 38.76 -30.39 -14.46
C ALA A 556 39.78 -30.00 -13.36
N ASP A 557 39.34 -30.04 -12.10
CA ASP A 557 40.16 -29.80 -10.92
C ASP A 557 39.70 -30.71 -9.78
N ARG A 558 40.47 -31.79 -9.53
CA ARG A 558 40.12 -32.82 -8.55
C ARG A 558 40.24 -32.33 -7.11
N MET A 559 41.14 -31.38 -6.83
CA MET A 559 41.31 -30.85 -5.48
C MET A 559 40.18 -29.89 -5.14
N SER A 560 39.81 -29.02 -6.07
CA SER A 560 38.63 -28.16 -5.90
C SER A 560 37.33 -28.97 -5.80
N SER A 561 37.26 -30.13 -6.47
CA SER A 561 36.11 -31.05 -6.40
C SER A 561 36.07 -31.94 -5.14
N PHE A 562 37.00 -31.80 -4.20
CA PHE A 562 36.97 -32.58 -2.96
C PHE A 562 35.78 -32.15 -2.09
N GLY A 563 34.81 -33.06 -1.90
CA GLY A 563 33.54 -32.74 -1.25
C GLY A 563 32.68 -31.81 -2.12
N ASP A 564 32.68 -32.01 -3.43
CA ASP A 564 31.83 -31.29 -4.38
C ASP A 564 30.33 -31.51 -4.12
N TRP A 565 29.54 -30.56 -4.58
CA TRP A 565 28.14 -30.77 -4.90
C TRP A 565 28.00 -31.10 -6.40
N ILE A 566 27.30 -32.16 -6.73
CA ILE A 566 27.18 -32.65 -8.11
C ILE A 566 25.83 -32.24 -8.68
N ALA A 567 25.80 -31.71 -9.89
CA ALA A 567 24.57 -31.56 -10.67
C ALA A 567 24.64 -32.35 -11.96
N LEU A 568 23.53 -33.04 -12.30
CA LEU A 568 23.40 -33.91 -13.47
C LEU A 568 22.11 -33.56 -14.20
N SER A 569 22.21 -33.27 -15.49
CA SER A 569 21.06 -32.86 -16.33
C SER A 569 20.12 -34.01 -16.71
N ALA A 570 20.60 -35.25 -16.64
CA ALA A 570 19.87 -36.44 -17.06
C ALA A 570 19.70 -37.43 -15.89
N LYS A 571 18.87 -38.46 -16.11
CA LYS A 571 18.63 -39.53 -15.15
C LYS A 571 19.95 -40.21 -14.77
N VAL A 572 20.21 -40.34 -13.47
CA VAL A 572 21.47 -40.92 -12.99
C VAL A 572 21.48 -42.43 -13.20
N ASP A 573 22.44 -42.88 -14.01
CA ASP A 573 22.66 -44.28 -14.34
C ASP A 573 23.71 -44.96 -13.44
N LEU A 574 23.79 -46.29 -13.58
CA LEU A 574 24.71 -47.13 -12.81
C LEU A 574 26.20 -46.75 -12.98
N PRO A 575 26.76 -46.52 -14.19
CA PRO A 575 28.14 -46.07 -14.34
C PRO A 575 28.42 -44.74 -13.64
N THR A 576 27.52 -43.75 -13.75
CA THR A 576 27.66 -42.46 -13.07
C THR A 576 27.66 -42.64 -11.56
N ALA A 577 26.72 -43.43 -11.01
CA ALA A 577 26.66 -43.72 -9.58
C ALA A 577 27.92 -44.44 -9.07
N ARG A 578 28.52 -45.33 -9.86
CA ARG A 578 29.79 -46.00 -9.51
C ARG A 578 30.94 -45.01 -9.38
N ILE A 579 31.07 -44.05 -10.31
CA ILE A 579 32.07 -42.97 -10.21
C ILE A 579 31.84 -42.17 -8.94
N ILE A 580 30.61 -41.72 -8.68
CA ILE A 580 30.28 -40.91 -7.50
C ILE A 580 30.56 -41.71 -6.22
N SER A 581 30.20 -43.00 -6.16
CA SER A 581 30.27 -43.85 -4.95
C SER A 581 31.64 -43.89 -4.28
N ARG A 582 32.71 -43.89 -5.07
CA ARG A 582 34.10 -43.99 -4.62
C ARG A 582 34.80 -42.65 -4.38
N GLU A 583 34.12 -41.54 -4.68
CA GLU A 583 34.64 -40.18 -4.55
C GLU A 583 34.15 -39.49 -3.28
N VAL A 584 34.93 -38.53 -2.77
CA VAL A 584 34.47 -37.65 -1.68
C VAL A 584 33.62 -36.53 -2.28
N SER A 585 32.33 -36.51 -1.92
CA SER A 585 31.30 -35.59 -2.41
C SER A 585 30.32 -35.27 -1.28
N ASP A 586 29.71 -34.09 -1.30
CA ASP A 586 28.72 -33.62 -0.33
C ASP A 586 27.28 -33.96 -0.70
N GLY A 587 26.95 -33.99 -1.97
CA GLY A 587 25.63 -34.41 -2.45
C GLY A 587 25.49 -34.36 -3.96
N VAL A 588 24.33 -34.76 -4.45
CA VAL A 588 23.98 -34.77 -5.87
C VAL A 588 22.55 -34.29 -6.10
N ILE A 589 22.34 -33.52 -7.17
CA ILE A 589 21.04 -33.12 -7.70
C ILE A 589 20.90 -33.61 -9.15
N ALA A 590 19.74 -34.19 -9.48
CA ALA A 590 19.43 -34.72 -10.81
C ALA A 590 17.90 -34.72 -11.03
N PRO A 591 17.38 -34.83 -12.27
CA PRO A 591 15.94 -34.92 -12.51
C PRO A 591 15.34 -36.25 -12.04
N ASP A 592 16.11 -37.34 -12.10
CA ASP A 592 15.68 -38.68 -11.71
C ASP A 592 16.89 -39.60 -11.48
N TYR A 593 16.66 -40.78 -10.88
CA TYR A 593 17.69 -41.79 -10.59
C TYR A 593 17.20 -43.18 -11.01
N GLU A 594 18.07 -43.97 -11.63
CA GLU A 594 17.82 -45.41 -11.74
C GLU A 594 17.80 -46.05 -10.34
N LYS A 595 17.04 -47.13 -10.19
CA LYS A 595 16.87 -47.80 -8.90
C LYS A 595 18.21 -48.27 -8.33
N ASP A 596 19.02 -48.95 -9.15
CA ASP A 596 20.30 -49.50 -8.71
C ASP A 596 21.34 -48.40 -8.47
N ALA A 597 21.30 -47.32 -9.27
CA ALA A 597 22.12 -46.12 -9.07
C ALA A 597 21.81 -45.47 -7.71
N LEU A 598 20.52 -45.28 -7.39
CA LEU A 598 20.08 -44.69 -6.13
C LEU A 598 20.50 -45.53 -4.92
N GLU A 599 20.40 -46.86 -5.00
CA GLU A 599 20.80 -47.76 -3.92
C GLU A 599 22.32 -47.75 -3.66
N ILE A 600 23.14 -47.55 -4.69
CA ILE A 600 24.58 -47.33 -4.52
C ILE A 600 24.85 -45.99 -3.82
N LEU A 601 24.20 -44.92 -4.26
CA LEU A 601 24.44 -43.57 -3.73
C LEU A 601 23.99 -43.44 -2.26
N LYS A 602 22.87 -44.07 -1.88
CA LYS A 602 22.38 -44.09 -0.48
C LYS A 602 23.40 -44.66 0.50
N LYS A 603 24.27 -45.58 0.07
CA LYS A 603 25.30 -46.17 0.95
C LYS A 603 26.41 -45.19 1.32
N LYS A 604 26.62 -44.13 0.53
CA LYS A 604 27.67 -43.14 0.79
C LYS A 604 27.43 -42.40 2.11
N LYS A 605 28.53 -41.98 2.76
CA LYS A 605 28.51 -41.29 4.07
C LYS A 605 27.63 -42.01 5.10
N ASN A 606 27.68 -43.34 5.13
CA ASN A 606 26.93 -44.19 6.05
C ASN A 606 25.41 -43.88 6.05
N GLY A 607 24.80 -43.80 4.87
CA GLY A 607 23.36 -43.49 4.75
C GLY A 607 23.01 -42.00 4.77
N LYS A 608 24.00 -41.10 4.90
CA LYS A 608 23.78 -39.66 5.10
C LYS A 608 24.14 -38.81 3.90
N TYR A 609 24.52 -39.40 2.77
CA TYR A 609 24.80 -38.66 1.54
C TYR A 609 23.53 -37.96 1.04
N CYS A 610 23.65 -36.68 0.69
CA CYS A 610 22.49 -35.88 0.30
C CYS A 610 22.16 -36.12 -1.18
N ILE A 611 20.94 -36.57 -1.44
CA ILE A 611 20.45 -36.87 -2.80
C ILE A 611 19.17 -36.08 -3.03
N LEU A 612 19.20 -35.18 -4.00
CA LEU A 612 18.06 -34.35 -4.38
C LEU A 612 17.54 -34.77 -5.76
N GLN A 613 16.22 -34.90 -5.88
CA GLN A 613 15.54 -35.06 -7.16
C GLN A 613 14.82 -33.76 -7.52
N MET A 614 15.27 -33.08 -8.57
CA MET A 614 14.70 -31.81 -9.04
C MET A 614 13.58 -32.04 -10.04
N ASN A 615 12.52 -31.25 -9.96
CA ASN A 615 11.50 -31.17 -10.98
C ASN A 615 12.08 -30.46 -12.22
N TYR A 616 12.23 -31.18 -13.32
CA TYR A 616 12.84 -30.66 -14.54
C TYR A 616 12.07 -29.46 -15.12
N ASP A 617 10.75 -29.49 -15.04
CA ASP A 617 9.84 -28.50 -15.63
C ASP A 617 9.65 -27.25 -14.76
N TYR A 618 10.30 -27.19 -13.59
CA TYR A 618 10.22 -26.01 -12.73
C TYR A 618 10.93 -24.82 -13.35
N GLU A 619 10.24 -23.69 -13.40
CA GLU A 619 10.78 -22.38 -13.75
C GLU A 619 10.63 -21.41 -12.57
N PRO A 620 11.71 -20.74 -12.14
CA PRO A 620 11.63 -19.77 -11.06
C PRO A 620 10.97 -18.46 -11.51
N PRO A 621 10.44 -17.65 -10.57
CA PRO A 621 9.93 -16.31 -10.88
C PRO A 621 10.97 -15.42 -11.57
N LEU A 622 10.49 -14.48 -12.40
CA LEU A 622 11.37 -13.54 -13.13
C LEU A 622 12.07 -12.54 -12.21
N ILE A 623 11.50 -12.25 -11.04
CA ILE A 623 12.04 -11.29 -10.10
C ILE A 623 12.67 -12.05 -8.93
N GLU A 624 13.93 -11.75 -8.64
CA GLU A 624 14.67 -12.26 -7.49
C GLU A 624 14.95 -11.13 -6.50
N THR A 625 14.92 -11.46 -5.21
CA THR A 625 15.22 -10.53 -4.13
C THR A 625 16.26 -11.15 -3.20
N ARG A 626 17.29 -10.39 -2.84
CA ARG A 626 18.26 -10.75 -1.80
C ARG A 626 18.39 -9.65 -0.77
N GLN A 627 18.75 -10.00 0.46
CA GLN A 627 19.08 -9.01 1.48
C GLN A 627 20.59 -8.86 1.64
N VAL A 628 21.03 -7.61 1.71
CA VAL A 628 22.41 -7.22 2.01
C VAL A 628 22.35 -6.15 3.10
N TYR A 629 22.96 -6.44 4.26
CA TYR A 629 22.98 -5.53 5.41
C TYR A 629 21.58 -4.98 5.80
N GLY A 630 20.57 -5.85 5.79
CA GLY A 630 19.18 -5.50 6.11
C GLY A 630 18.43 -4.78 4.99
N ILE A 631 19.07 -4.45 3.87
CA ILE A 631 18.46 -3.80 2.70
C ILE A 631 18.08 -4.86 1.67
N SER A 632 16.84 -4.82 1.17
CA SER A 632 16.39 -5.72 0.10
C SER A 632 16.77 -5.15 -1.26
N LEU A 633 17.54 -5.91 -2.03
CA LEU A 633 17.90 -5.63 -3.42
C LEU A 633 17.09 -6.56 -4.31
N GLN A 634 16.39 -5.98 -5.30
CA GLN A 634 15.50 -6.72 -6.20
C GLN A 634 15.89 -6.46 -7.66
N GLN A 635 15.92 -7.52 -8.46
CA GLN A 635 16.23 -7.43 -9.89
C GLN A 635 15.47 -8.51 -10.68
N ARG A 636 15.44 -8.38 -12.01
CA ARG A 636 15.09 -9.51 -12.89
C ARG A 636 16.23 -10.54 -12.83
N ARG A 637 15.92 -11.81 -12.67
CA ARG A 637 16.92 -12.89 -12.75
C ARG A 637 17.58 -12.93 -14.13
N ASN A 638 18.78 -13.50 -14.21
CA ASN A 638 19.44 -13.73 -15.49
C ASN A 638 18.82 -14.95 -16.21
N ASP A 639 17.85 -14.70 -17.07
CA ASP A 639 17.13 -15.69 -17.90
C ASP A 639 17.57 -15.71 -19.37
N ILE A 640 18.72 -15.12 -19.70
CA ILE A 640 19.26 -15.09 -21.05
C ILE A 640 19.64 -16.51 -21.49
N LYS A 641 19.15 -16.93 -22.66
CA LYS A 641 19.49 -18.21 -23.28
C LYS A 641 20.74 -18.07 -24.15
N ILE A 642 21.72 -18.93 -23.91
CA ILE A 642 22.93 -19.03 -24.75
C ILE A 642 22.64 -20.04 -25.87
N SER A 643 22.89 -19.64 -27.11
CA SER A 643 22.66 -20.46 -28.30
C SER A 643 23.68 -20.12 -29.38
N GLU A 644 23.64 -20.78 -30.53
CA GLU A 644 24.49 -20.44 -31.68
C GLU A 644 24.36 -18.96 -32.09
N GLU A 645 23.18 -18.35 -31.88
CA GLU A 645 22.96 -16.92 -32.18
C GLU A 645 23.85 -16.00 -31.34
N THR A 646 24.15 -16.39 -30.10
CA THR A 646 25.04 -15.66 -29.20
C THR A 646 26.43 -15.47 -29.80
N PHE A 647 26.85 -16.37 -30.69
CA PHE A 647 28.21 -16.40 -31.22
C PHE A 647 28.37 -15.88 -32.66
N ARG A 648 27.32 -15.28 -33.24
CA ARG A 648 27.34 -14.80 -34.65
C ARG A 648 28.24 -13.59 -34.89
N ASN A 649 28.45 -12.74 -33.89
CA ASN A 649 29.19 -11.49 -34.05
C ASN A 649 30.71 -11.71 -33.90
N ILE A 650 31.33 -12.31 -34.92
CA ILE A 650 32.77 -12.49 -34.99
C ILE A 650 33.43 -11.19 -35.45
N VAL A 651 34.30 -10.62 -34.62
CA VAL A 651 34.94 -9.31 -34.85
C VAL A 651 36.38 -9.43 -35.39
N SER A 652 37.07 -10.54 -35.13
CA SER A 652 38.41 -10.85 -35.67
C SER A 652 38.39 -11.09 -37.18
N ASN A 653 39.51 -10.92 -37.87
CA ASN A 653 39.70 -11.24 -39.28
C ASN A 653 39.49 -12.74 -39.56
N ASN A 654 39.95 -13.62 -38.67
CA ASN A 654 39.63 -15.04 -38.76
C ASN A 654 38.15 -15.26 -38.38
N LYS A 655 37.34 -15.70 -39.35
CA LYS A 655 35.91 -15.99 -39.18
C LYS A 655 35.59 -17.48 -39.02
N THR A 656 36.62 -18.34 -39.01
CA THR A 656 36.44 -19.80 -39.02
C THR A 656 36.10 -20.29 -37.63
N LEU A 657 34.82 -20.51 -37.35
CA LEU A 657 34.35 -21.08 -36.08
C LEU A 657 33.79 -22.50 -36.31
N PRO A 658 34.59 -23.57 -36.09
CA PRO A 658 34.13 -24.95 -36.24
C PRO A 658 33.05 -25.32 -35.21
N LYS A 659 32.32 -26.39 -35.49
CA LYS A 659 31.25 -26.90 -34.61
C LYS A 659 31.77 -27.23 -33.20
N ASP A 660 32.93 -27.86 -33.09
CA ASP A 660 33.51 -28.23 -31.79
C ASP A 660 33.87 -26.99 -30.97
N ALA A 661 34.42 -25.95 -31.61
CA ALA A 661 34.68 -24.67 -30.95
C ALA A 661 33.38 -23.97 -30.50
N LEU A 662 32.29 -24.07 -31.28
CA LEU A 662 30.99 -23.54 -30.91
C LEU A 662 30.39 -24.27 -29.69
N ILE A 663 30.57 -25.60 -29.63
CA ILE A 663 30.20 -26.41 -28.46
C ILE A 663 31.00 -25.94 -27.23
N ASP A 664 32.32 -25.82 -27.35
CA ASP A 664 33.19 -25.39 -26.25
C ASP A 664 32.90 -23.96 -25.79
N LEU A 665 32.61 -23.04 -26.72
CA LEU A 665 32.17 -21.68 -26.39
C LEU A 665 30.86 -21.71 -25.61
N THR A 666 29.90 -22.54 -26.02
CA THR A 666 28.63 -22.71 -25.31
C THR A 666 28.86 -23.23 -23.89
N VAL A 667 29.71 -24.25 -23.74
CA VAL A 667 30.11 -24.79 -22.42
C VAL A 667 30.74 -23.70 -21.55
N ALA A 668 31.72 -22.96 -22.08
CA ALA A 668 32.44 -21.94 -21.34
C ALA A 668 31.53 -20.75 -20.96
N THR A 669 30.70 -20.24 -21.88
CA THR A 669 29.81 -19.10 -21.63
C THR A 669 28.71 -19.44 -20.62
N ILE A 670 28.06 -20.60 -20.72
CA ILE A 670 27.05 -21.01 -19.72
C ILE A 670 27.71 -21.28 -18.36
N THR A 671 28.93 -21.85 -18.34
CA THR A 671 29.68 -22.02 -17.08
C THR A 671 29.91 -20.68 -16.37
N LEU A 672 30.29 -19.64 -17.10
CA LEU A 672 30.53 -18.31 -16.53
C LEU A 672 29.28 -17.64 -15.99
N LYS A 673 28.11 -17.87 -16.60
CA LYS A 673 26.82 -17.36 -16.12
C LYS A 673 26.53 -17.75 -14.66
N TYR A 674 27.10 -18.86 -14.17
CA TYR A 674 26.94 -19.35 -12.80
C TYR A 674 28.26 -19.43 -12.01
N THR A 675 29.29 -18.70 -12.45
CA THR A 675 30.56 -18.60 -11.73
C THR A 675 30.62 -17.26 -11.00
N GLN A 676 31.02 -17.26 -9.73
CA GLN A 676 31.10 -16.02 -8.95
C GLN A 676 32.13 -15.05 -9.55
N SER A 677 31.66 -13.89 -10.04
CA SER A 677 32.52 -12.85 -10.63
C SER A 677 33.46 -12.23 -9.59
N ALA A 678 33.13 -12.31 -8.30
CA ALA A 678 33.98 -11.86 -7.20
C ALA A 678 35.19 -12.76 -6.91
N GLY A 679 35.34 -13.88 -7.63
CA GLY A 679 36.46 -14.81 -7.45
C GLY A 679 37.85 -14.17 -7.71
N GLN A 680 37.92 -13.13 -8.54
CA GLN A 680 39.10 -12.29 -8.79
C GLN A 680 38.65 -10.86 -9.14
N GLN A 681 39.37 -9.85 -8.65
CA GLN A 681 39.00 -8.42 -8.85
C GLN A 681 39.64 -7.77 -10.09
N SER A 682 40.61 -8.45 -10.70
CA SER A 682 41.33 -7.99 -11.89
C SER A 682 41.18 -8.99 -13.02
N ARG A 683 40.77 -8.51 -14.21
CA ARG A 683 40.52 -9.37 -15.37
C ARG A 683 41.76 -10.15 -15.79
N ILE A 684 42.92 -9.49 -15.85
CA ILE A 684 44.19 -10.16 -16.20
C ILE A 684 44.61 -11.20 -15.15
N HIS A 685 44.33 -10.97 -13.86
CA HIS A 685 44.60 -11.97 -12.83
C HIS A 685 43.66 -13.19 -12.96
N CYS A 686 42.40 -12.97 -13.30
CA CYS A 686 41.46 -14.04 -13.61
C CYS A 686 41.96 -14.87 -14.80
N THR A 687 42.37 -14.21 -15.91
CA THR A 687 42.93 -14.87 -17.10
C THR A 687 44.17 -15.69 -16.78
N ARG A 688 45.12 -15.14 -16.00
CA ARG A 688 46.33 -15.86 -15.55
C ARG A 688 45.98 -17.08 -14.68
N LEU A 689 45.04 -16.92 -13.75
CA LEU A 689 44.61 -18.00 -12.87
C LEU A 689 43.94 -19.15 -13.66
N ALA A 690 43.03 -18.82 -14.58
CA ALA A 690 42.38 -19.78 -15.45
C ALA A 690 43.42 -20.50 -16.33
N GLY A 691 44.33 -19.74 -16.95
CA GLY A 691 45.45 -20.30 -17.73
C GLY A 691 46.33 -21.26 -16.93
N ALA A 692 46.71 -20.90 -15.70
CA ALA A 692 47.48 -21.77 -14.82
C ALA A 692 46.73 -23.08 -14.51
N LYS A 693 45.40 -23.03 -14.32
CA LYS A 693 44.58 -24.23 -14.15
C LYS A 693 44.52 -25.08 -15.43
N THR A 694 44.41 -24.46 -16.61
CA THR A 694 44.46 -25.15 -17.91
C THR A 694 45.79 -25.87 -18.09
N LYS A 695 46.92 -25.21 -17.79
CA LYS A 695 48.25 -25.84 -17.80
C LYS A 695 48.29 -27.05 -16.88
N ASN A 696 47.81 -26.92 -15.64
CA ASN A 696 47.81 -28.02 -14.68
C ASN A 696 46.96 -29.20 -15.16
N TRP A 697 45.76 -28.94 -15.69
CA TRP A 697 44.89 -29.96 -16.27
C TRP A 697 45.58 -30.68 -17.44
N TRP A 698 46.20 -29.93 -18.35
CA TRP A 698 46.88 -30.50 -19.51
C TRP A 698 48.06 -31.37 -19.08
N LEU A 699 48.91 -30.89 -18.17
CA LEU A 699 50.09 -31.63 -17.71
C LEU A 699 49.75 -32.98 -17.06
N ARG A 700 48.54 -33.18 -16.52
CA ARG A 700 48.12 -34.52 -16.04
C ARG A 700 48.04 -35.57 -17.14
N HIS A 701 47.96 -35.15 -18.41
CA HIS A 701 47.98 -36.03 -19.57
C HIS A 701 49.41 -36.42 -19.98
N HIS A 702 50.45 -35.88 -19.32
CA HIS A 702 51.83 -36.17 -19.65
C HIS A 702 52.17 -37.64 -19.39
N PRO A 703 52.89 -38.34 -20.30
CA PRO A 703 53.22 -39.75 -20.15
C PRO A 703 53.89 -40.13 -18.83
N LYS A 704 54.82 -39.30 -18.32
CA LYS A 704 55.44 -39.52 -16.99
C LYS A 704 54.40 -39.59 -15.86
N ILE A 705 53.39 -38.71 -15.88
CA ILE A 705 52.35 -38.65 -14.83
C ILE A 705 51.38 -39.83 -14.96
N LEU A 706 51.00 -40.19 -16.18
CA LEU A 706 50.20 -41.40 -16.45
C LEU A 706 50.93 -42.70 -16.07
N GLY A 707 52.26 -42.67 -16.08
CA GLY A 707 53.14 -43.77 -15.69
C GLY A 707 53.48 -43.83 -14.19
N PHE A 708 52.88 -42.97 -13.35
CA PHE A 708 53.16 -42.98 -11.91
C PHE A 708 52.83 -44.33 -11.26
N ASN A 709 53.83 -44.92 -10.62
CA ASN A 709 53.73 -46.20 -9.94
C ASN A 709 53.41 -46.01 -8.46
N PHE A 710 52.12 -45.84 -8.15
CA PHE A 710 51.63 -45.70 -6.77
C PHE A 710 51.60 -47.04 -6.05
N HIS A 711 51.80 -47.03 -4.72
CA HIS A 711 51.53 -48.23 -3.92
C HIS A 711 50.03 -48.61 -3.98
N PRO A 712 49.67 -49.92 -3.98
CA PRO A 712 48.28 -50.38 -4.12
C PRO A 712 47.32 -49.86 -3.04
N HIS A 713 47.82 -49.56 -1.84
CA HIS A 713 47.02 -49.11 -0.70
C HIS A 713 46.70 -47.60 -0.71
N VAL A 714 47.31 -46.81 -1.60
CA VAL A 714 47.16 -45.35 -1.65
C VAL A 714 45.79 -44.98 -2.16
N LYS A 715 45.09 -44.08 -1.45
CA LYS A 715 43.72 -43.66 -1.78
C LYS A 715 43.73 -42.62 -2.90
N ARG A 716 42.60 -42.51 -3.60
CA ARG A 716 42.43 -41.57 -4.73
C ARG A 716 42.74 -40.11 -4.36
N PRO A 717 42.31 -39.55 -3.21
CA PRO A 717 42.66 -38.18 -2.83
C PRO A 717 44.17 -37.97 -2.64
N GLU A 718 44.87 -38.96 -2.10
CA GLU A 718 46.32 -38.91 -1.88
C GLU A 718 47.06 -38.94 -3.23
N LYS A 719 46.63 -39.82 -4.16
CA LYS A 719 47.13 -39.80 -5.55
C LYS A 719 46.90 -38.45 -6.22
N SER A 720 45.72 -37.86 -6.03
CA SER A 720 45.41 -36.55 -6.60
C SER A 720 46.33 -35.45 -6.09
N ASN A 721 46.50 -35.36 -4.77
CA ASN A 721 47.39 -34.38 -4.15
C ASN A 721 48.85 -34.57 -4.59
N ALA A 722 49.32 -35.81 -4.65
CA ALA A 722 50.69 -36.11 -5.08
C ALA A 722 50.97 -35.65 -6.52
N ILE A 723 50.02 -35.88 -7.44
CA ILE A 723 50.09 -35.41 -8.83
C ILE A 723 50.09 -33.88 -8.88
N ASP A 724 49.21 -33.22 -8.13
CA ASP A 724 49.04 -31.77 -8.18
C ASP A 724 50.27 -31.04 -7.61
N LEU A 725 50.88 -31.56 -6.54
CA LEU A 725 52.16 -31.05 -6.00
C LEU A 725 53.31 -31.21 -7.01
N TYR A 726 53.36 -32.34 -7.71
CA TYR A 726 54.36 -32.62 -8.74
C TYR A 726 54.23 -31.64 -9.92
N ILE A 727 53.02 -31.46 -10.46
CA ILE A 727 52.77 -30.58 -11.62
C ILE A 727 53.05 -29.11 -11.29
N GLN A 728 52.73 -28.69 -10.07
CA GLN A 728 52.95 -27.31 -9.63
C GLN A 728 54.41 -27.03 -9.22
N ASN A 729 55.29 -28.04 -9.28
CA ASN A 729 56.65 -27.96 -8.75
C ASN A 729 56.69 -27.46 -7.30
N LYS A 730 55.77 -27.98 -6.46
CA LYS A 730 55.59 -27.62 -5.05
C LYS A 730 55.97 -28.77 -4.10
N ILE A 731 56.70 -29.76 -4.59
CA ILE A 731 57.21 -30.83 -3.75
C ILE A 731 58.22 -30.21 -2.76
N PRO A 732 58.09 -30.42 -1.45
CA PRO A 732 59.05 -29.89 -0.48
C PRO A 732 60.46 -30.44 -0.71
N ASN A 733 61.48 -29.61 -0.51
CA ASN A 733 62.88 -30.01 -0.74
C ASN A 733 63.42 -30.97 0.32
N SER A 734 62.89 -30.90 1.55
CA SER A 734 63.28 -31.73 2.70
C SER A 734 62.16 -31.82 3.73
N GLY A 735 62.37 -32.60 4.79
CA GLY A 735 61.47 -32.67 5.93
C GLY A 735 60.36 -33.73 5.83
N PRO A 736 59.44 -33.75 6.83
CA PRO A 736 58.40 -34.78 6.95
C PRO A 736 57.44 -34.81 5.76
N GLU A 737 57.09 -33.65 5.19
CA GLU A 737 56.15 -33.55 4.08
C GLU A 737 56.73 -34.17 2.78
N LYS A 738 58.03 -33.99 2.52
CA LYS A 738 58.72 -34.69 1.42
C LYS A 738 58.65 -36.20 1.60
N LYS A 739 58.98 -36.71 2.79
CA LYS A 739 58.91 -38.16 3.10
C LYS A 739 57.49 -38.71 2.92
N GLN A 740 56.48 -37.92 3.27
CA GLN A 740 55.07 -38.29 3.08
C GLN A 740 54.68 -38.31 1.60
N TRP A 741 55.18 -37.38 0.78
CA TRP A 741 54.95 -37.40 -0.66
C TRP A 741 55.68 -38.58 -1.33
N GLU A 742 56.91 -38.88 -0.93
CA GLU A 742 57.67 -40.02 -1.47
C GLU A 742 57.04 -41.37 -1.10
N SER A 743 56.44 -41.49 0.10
CA SER A 743 55.89 -42.75 0.60
C SER A 743 54.67 -43.29 -0.17
N VAL A 744 54.03 -42.47 -1.03
CA VAL A 744 52.91 -42.96 -1.85
C VAL A 744 53.36 -43.67 -3.12
N PHE A 745 54.64 -43.58 -3.48
CA PHE A 745 55.19 -44.14 -4.71
C PHE A 745 56.03 -45.39 -4.45
N VAL A 746 55.84 -46.41 -5.28
CA VAL A 746 56.75 -47.57 -5.37
C VAL A 746 58.07 -47.14 -6.03
N THR A 747 57.98 -46.28 -7.02
CA THR A 747 59.12 -45.69 -7.73
C THR A 747 58.92 -44.19 -7.78
N ILE A 748 59.81 -43.45 -7.14
CA ILE A 748 59.73 -41.98 -7.07
C ILE A 748 59.90 -41.42 -8.49
N PRO A 749 58.92 -40.65 -9.00
CA PRO A 749 59.01 -40.10 -10.35
C PRO A 749 60.02 -38.95 -10.41
N GLU A 750 60.83 -38.90 -11.47
CA GLU A 750 61.70 -37.77 -11.75
C GLU A 750 60.89 -36.50 -12.04
N PRO A 751 61.32 -35.31 -11.58
CA PRO A 751 60.65 -34.05 -11.92
C PRO A 751 60.57 -33.80 -13.43
N LEU A 752 59.54 -33.06 -13.86
CA LEU A 752 59.48 -32.53 -15.22
C LEU A 752 60.44 -31.36 -15.36
N SER A 753 61.27 -31.37 -16.40
CA SER A 753 62.06 -30.20 -16.79
C SER A 753 61.19 -29.15 -17.49
N ASP A 754 61.63 -27.88 -17.45
CA ASP A 754 60.93 -26.78 -18.14
C ASP A 754 60.81 -27.03 -19.65
N LYS A 755 61.80 -27.72 -20.24
CA LYS A 755 61.80 -28.13 -21.65
C LYS A 755 60.68 -29.13 -21.93
N GLU A 756 60.57 -30.20 -21.13
CA GLU A 756 59.50 -31.20 -21.27
C GLU A 756 58.11 -30.58 -21.09
N ILE A 757 57.96 -29.67 -20.13
CA ILE A 757 56.71 -28.93 -19.93
C ILE A 757 56.37 -28.11 -21.18
N SER A 758 57.35 -27.38 -21.73
CA SER A 758 57.13 -26.53 -22.90
C SER A 758 56.76 -27.35 -24.14
N GLU A 759 57.52 -28.40 -24.46
CA GLU A 759 57.25 -29.32 -25.58
C GLU A 759 55.89 -30.02 -25.45
N PHE A 760 55.45 -30.32 -24.22
CA PHE A 760 54.13 -30.90 -24.00
C PHE A 760 53.01 -29.88 -24.12
N MET A 761 53.22 -28.65 -23.66
CA MET A 761 52.26 -27.55 -23.79
C MET A 761 52.02 -27.17 -25.26
N GLU A 762 53.02 -27.26 -26.13
CA GLU A 762 52.86 -27.05 -27.59
C GLU A 762 51.84 -28.00 -28.23
N LYS A 763 51.60 -29.17 -27.62
CA LYS A 763 50.62 -30.16 -28.11
C LYS A 763 49.18 -29.80 -27.74
N LEU A 764 48.97 -28.91 -26.77
CA LEU A 764 47.64 -28.37 -26.45
C LEU A 764 47.21 -27.45 -27.59
N ASN A 765 46.06 -27.69 -28.20
CA ASN A 765 45.58 -26.88 -29.32
C ASN A 765 44.06 -26.65 -29.23
N ASP A 766 43.58 -25.74 -30.07
CA ASP A 766 42.16 -25.44 -30.26
C ASP A 766 41.39 -25.09 -28.97
N VAL A 767 42.09 -24.51 -27.97
CA VAL A 767 41.48 -24.15 -26.69
C VAL A 767 40.52 -22.99 -26.86
N THR A 768 39.40 -23.06 -26.15
CA THR A 768 38.38 -22.01 -26.12
C THR A 768 38.40 -21.26 -24.79
N CYS A 769 38.20 -19.94 -24.85
CA CYS A 769 38.05 -19.09 -23.67
C CYS A 769 36.74 -18.30 -23.76
N ALA A 770 36.06 -18.14 -22.63
CA ALA A 770 34.98 -17.18 -22.48
C ALA A 770 35.32 -16.18 -21.35
N SER A 771 34.76 -14.97 -21.41
CA SER A 771 34.85 -13.97 -20.34
C SER A 771 33.46 -13.37 -20.05
N ASP A 772 33.11 -13.27 -18.76
CA ASP A 772 31.83 -12.74 -18.30
C ASP A 772 31.70 -11.22 -18.48
N ALA A 773 32.83 -10.53 -18.67
CA ALA A 773 32.89 -9.11 -19.04
C ALA A 773 33.98 -8.85 -20.10
N PHE A 774 34.01 -7.63 -20.63
CA PHE A 774 34.99 -7.26 -21.65
C PHE A 774 36.41 -7.33 -21.12
N PHE A 775 37.37 -7.55 -22.03
CA PHE A 775 38.78 -7.41 -21.70
C PHE A 775 39.14 -5.92 -21.65
N PRO A 776 39.74 -5.42 -20.56
CA PRO A 776 40.09 -4.00 -20.48
C PRO A 776 41.31 -3.66 -21.35
N PHE A 777 42.23 -4.60 -21.53
CA PHE A 777 43.49 -4.40 -22.25
C PHE A 777 43.89 -5.64 -23.07
N PRO A 778 44.77 -5.47 -24.09
CA PRO A 778 45.30 -6.58 -24.90
C PRO A 778 46.16 -7.61 -24.15
N ASP A 779 46.62 -7.30 -22.94
CA ASP A 779 47.40 -8.20 -22.08
C ASP A 779 46.69 -9.53 -21.81
N ASN A 780 45.36 -9.53 -21.76
CA ASN A 780 44.55 -10.74 -21.62
C ASN A 780 44.71 -11.65 -22.84
N ILE A 781 44.69 -11.09 -24.05
CA ILE A 781 44.88 -11.87 -25.28
C ILE A 781 46.31 -12.42 -25.36
N ASN A 782 47.31 -11.61 -24.97
CA ASN A 782 48.69 -12.06 -24.87
C ASN A 782 48.90 -13.16 -23.81
N GLU A 783 48.09 -13.18 -22.75
CA GLU A 783 48.13 -14.25 -21.75
C GLU A 783 47.45 -15.51 -22.28
N LEU A 784 46.29 -15.39 -22.94
CA LEU A 784 45.55 -16.51 -23.52
C LEU A 784 46.37 -17.23 -24.61
N SER A 785 47.16 -16.51 -25.40
CA SER A 785 48.00 -17.12 -26.45
C SER A 785 49.02 -18.12 -25.90
N LYS A 786 49.46 -17.98 -24.64
CA LYS A 786 50.39 -18.91 -23.98
C LYS A 786 49.80 -20.30 -23.71
N TYR A 787 48.47 -20.42 -23.79
CA TYR A 787 47.74 -21.67 -23.56
C TYR A 787 47.07 -22.17 -24.84
N ASN A 788 47.54 -21.71 -26.02
CA ASN A 788 47.04 -22.10 -27.34
C ASN A 788 45.53 -21.90 -27.50
N VAL A 789 45.01 -20.82 -26.89
CA VAL A 789 43.64 -20.38 -27.09
C VAL A 789 43.47 -19.90 -28.52
N LYS A 790 42.44 -20.41 -29.21
CA LYS A 790 42.14 -20.10 -30.60
C LYS A 790 40.76 -19.47 -30.77
N TYR A 791 39.84 -19.71 -29.85
CA TYR A 791 38.46 -19.21 -29.90
C TYR A 791 38.15 -18.46 -28.60
N ILE A 792 37.63 -17.25 -28.73
CA ILE A 792 37.31 -16.37 -27.60
C ILE A 792 35.87 -15.88 -27.72
N SER A 793 35.10 -15.94 -26.63
CA SER A 793 33.87 -15.16 -26.47
C SER A 793 33.95 -14.20 -25.29
N ALA A 794 33.65 -12.93 -25.53
CA ALA A 794 33.52 -11.93 -24.47
C ALA A 794 32.58 -10.82 -24.95
N PRO A 795 31.88 -10.10 -24.05
CA PRO A 795 31.24 -8.86 -24.47
C PRO A 795 32.32 -7.84 -24.86
N GLY A 796 32.04 -7.01 -25.85
CA GLY A 796 32.77 -5.77 -26.12
C GLY A 796 32.32 -4.64 -25.18
N GLY A 797 32.71 -3.42 -25.51
CA GLY A 797 32.42 -2.21 -24.75
C GLY A 797 33.64 -1.60 -24.07
N SER A 798 34.85 -2.12 -24.29
CA SER A 798 36.08 -1.43 -23.88
C SER A 798 36.37 -0.28 -24.84
N ILE A 799 36.90 0.83 -24.31
CA ILE A 799 37.49 1.88 -25.15
C ILE A 799 38.70 1.36 -25.95
N LYS A 800 39.26 0.20 -25.58
CA LYS A 800 40.39 -0.49 -26.24
C LYS A 800 39.97 -1.68 -27.08
N ASP A 801 38.69 -1.88 -27.38
CA ASP A 801 38.20 -3.03 -28.16
C ASP A 801 38.98 -3.21 -29.47
N LYS A 802 39.28 -2.13 -30.19
CA LYS A 802 40.08 -2.18 -31.42
C LYS A 802 41.46 -2.79 -31.20
N GLU A 803 42.22 -2.33 -30.21
CA GLU A 803 43.55 -2.85 -29.87
C GLU A 803 43.50 -4.33 -29.45
N ILE A 804 42.41 -4.73 -28.78
CA ILE A 804 42.19 -6.11 -28.31
C ILE A 804 41.92 -7.02 -29.50
N PHE A 805 41.04 -6.63 -30.42
CA PHE A 805 40.70 -7.41 -31.61
C PHE A 805 41.90 -7.52 -32.55
N GLU A 806 42.65 -6.44 -32.77
CA GLU A 806 43.92 -6.47 -33.52
C GLU A 806 44.94 -7.41 -32.88
N THR A 807 44.96 -7.51 -31.54
CA THR A 807 45.83 -8.46 -30.84
C THR A 807 45.37 -9.90 -31.02
N ALA A 808 44.06 -10.16 -31.01
CA ALA A 808 43.53 -11.49 -31.32
C ALA A 808 43.90 -11.90 -32.76
N ASP A 809 43.79 -10.97 -33.72
CA ASP A 809 44.19 -11.19 -35.11
C ASP A 809 45.67 -11.51 -35.27
N ARG A 810 46.56 -10.85 -34.51
CA ARG A 810 48.01 -11.15 -34.52
C ARG A 810 48.32 -12.60 -34.11
N PHE A 811 47.49 -13.22 -33.28
CA PHE A 811 47.62 -14.63 -32.89
C PHE A 811 46.73 -15.57 -33.72
N GLY A 812 46.03 -15.07 -34.74
CA GLY A 812 45.12 -15.87 -35.58
C GLY A 812 43.87 -16.38 -34.85
N MET A 813 43.53 -15.78 -33.71
CA MET A 813 42.39 -16.19 -32.88
C MET A 813 41.07 -15.70 -33.50
N VAL A 814 40.00 -16.45 -33.26
CA VAL A 814 38.63 -16.03 -33.52
C VAL A 814 38.10 -15.35 -32.27
N PHE A 815 37.69 -14.08 -32.40
CA PHE A 815 37.08 -13.32 -31.31
C PHE A 815 35.61 -13.07 -31.62
N VAL A 816 34.74 -13.55 -30.73
CA VAL A 816 33.30 -13.37 -30.76
C VAL A 816 32.90 -12.31 -29.73
N ASN A 817 32.32 -11.21 -30.21
CA ASN A 817 31.75 -10.19 -29.34
C ASN A 817 30.28 -10.52 -29.04
N THR A 818 30.02 -11.07 -27.86
CA THR A 818 28.68 -11.56 -27.49
C THR A 818 27.67 -10.45 -27.22
N CYS A 819 28.12 -9.22 -26.95
CA CYS A 819 27.29 -8.14 -26.41
C CYS A 819 26.54 -8.51 -25.10
N LEU A 820 26.98 -9.56 -24.40
CA LEU A 820 26.34 -10.08 -23.18
C LEU A 820 27.31 -10.11 -22.01
N ARG A 821 27.03 -9.33 -20.97
CA ARG A 821 27.74 -9.37 -19.69
C ARG A 821 27.05 -10.33 -18.73
N LEU A 822 27.82 -11.21 -18.11
CA LEU A 822 27.32 -12.35 -17.32
C LEU A 822 27.78 -12.31 -15.86
N PHE A 823 27.76 -11.14 -15.21
CA PHE A 823 28.13 -11.03 -13.79
C PHE A 823 27.21 -11.85 -12.87
N HIS A 824 27.81 -12.48 -11.86
CA HIS A 824 27.12 -13.29 -10.87
C HIS A 824 27.76 -13.13 -9.48
N HIS A 825 26.94 -12.84 -8.46
CA HIS A 825 27.34 -12.46 -7.09
C HIS A 825 26.36 -12.96 -6.04
#